data_AF-A0A1H9TVR9-F1
#
_entry.id   AF-A0A1H9TVR9-F1
#
_cell.length_a   1.000
_cell.length_b   1.000
_cell.length_c   1.000
_cell.angle_alpha   90.00
_cell.angle_beta   90.00
_cell.angle_gamma   90.00
#
_symmetry.space_group_name_H-M   'P 1'
#
loop_
_entity.id
_entity.type
_entity.pdbx_description
1 polymer ?
#
loop_
_entity_poly.entity_id
_entity_poly.type
_entity_poly.pdbx_seq_one_letter_code
_entity_poly.pdbx_strand_id
1 'polypeptide(L)'
;MINKKAVTFAVMTGLLFAQTKVASTEDTIHIDEQVNLGVGEKQEVIVELSEKPKQVTLKDNDFTALTEDADEEKASFLSYIQDQNISFDYIETFAEVFNGAALKLTGDELSRLLKFPGVEGVYHNQQYTLDTEMSTNSDESELTEPEQLTAIHDHGLTGEGITVGVLDTGIDYHHPYLEDAYQHGANFAGGETESVLEGGDGFDSTHGTNVSGVISGQHSAENSEVVGIAPEAKINMYRVLDENRSGSTMQILLGIEEAVKDGVDIMNLSLGRNDNQADTPLTRAINNAVIGGTPVIVSAGNYGGAPLSMADPGTAQGALTIGAADTTAGESYSIPAFSSRGPVAETYRMKPEVVAPGVEVFSTASLQEGDDYSEAFGKFSGTSLAAPYVTGLTALMLEDNPSLTPEEIRNRVMNSADPHAEYSVNDAGAGRVKPVELFNAEIFAGFSESYNIEDEFIDYRYGGWNLGMNRFSDNRVKQESLIVTNESLNTAELELEYNVFDREGIDLSGPKKITVEAQSEVEIPVRLRRTSSTADGNVSDYIRLNERSGDGKVYLPVGAELTEAEEAPYDLNLSPEFFNGDVEAIEYDVTSDLEIDEIETEIAPLTENDPLGSFTLSSAEKEWDLTYSNLEGETVELDDGFYDLDIRIHINNGYFEENRTIVYNREAPQPAITTEDIDENEIAGEVSSPLWAYSEWEEAPIEASFELSQEDDVYQTGDVDFTASGEFFIDAEEMPSGETTVLIAGSDITGNEFAHTAEIYSENGSSSVNQGDAKEVQQQLDTLGFWEHDEKTADWDDLTSKAIEEMQAYFGLTVTGEYDEETGEFLDGQMTTIYQDWHSAPEIQAVKQKLTGLGVGNFPDEPSENYGPVTAGVVKEFQAKHDLIENGIIDERTMQRIEQSWEKSLKDGDDKSEVHDMKQQLSATGYGNFPDSPSDRYGPVTAGVVQDFQAGEGMHVSGTANPQTLERLRELSEVLLQDGDDIEEVRQIKMTLTEAGYGNFPDDPSTRYGPVTSGVVSSYQEDQGFAVNGKFNQKMADRLTELTAIKYQDGDDQDEIVPMKQMLTKLGFGNFPDNPSTRYGPVTEGVVTDFQSYYGFTETGSLNERAFDFLQTNAETPLQDGNTSAEIQEMKLRLTERGFGNFPDSPSNVFGPVTEGVVKDFQNDAGLNVTGIVDEKTYHLLYN
;
A
#
# COMPACT_ATOMS: atom_id res chain seq x y z
N MET A 1 -17.41 64.38 5.92
CA MET A 1 -16.79 64.54 7.26
C MET A 1 -17.21 63.35 8.12
N ILE A 2 -16.50 62.23 7.98
CA ILE A 2 -16.58 61.05 8.84
C ILE A 2 -15.11 60.63 9.04
N ASN A 3 -14.76 60.33 10.28
CA ASN A 3 -13.48 60.68 10.89
C ASN A 3 -12.62 59.41 11.14
N LYS A 4 -11.44 59.36 10.52
CA LYS A 4 -10.15 58.84 11.02
C LYS A 4 -10.14 57.98 12.30
N LYS A 5 -10.68 56.75 12.28
CA LYS A 5 -10.42 55.74 13.34
C LYS A 5 -10.08 54.31 12.86
N ALA A 6 -10.09 54.02 11.56
CA ALA A 6 -9.77 52.69 11.05
C ALA A 6 -8.29 52.49 10.66
N VAL A 7 -7.48 53.56 10.61
CA VAL A 7 -6.09 53.51 10.10
C VAL A 7 -5.06 53.59 11.25
N THR A 8 -5.41 53.09 12.44
CA THR A 8 -4.48 53.08 13.59
C THR A 8 -4.31 51.69 14.20
N PHE A 9 -4.97 50.66 13.67
CA PHE A 9 -4.80 49.28 14.14
C PHE A 9 -3.74 48.51 13.34
N ALA A 10 -3.67 48.69 12.01
CA ALA A 10 -2.74 47.95 11.14
C ALA A 10 -1.24 48.36 11.26
N VAL A 11 -0.92 49.46 11.94
CA VAL A 11 0.48 49.93 12.07
C VAL A 11 1.04 49.68 13.48
N MET A 12 0.23 49.20 14.43
CA MET A 12 0.69 48.93 15.79
C MET A 12 0.96 47.44 16.08
N THR A 13 0.47 46.52 15.24
CA THR A 13 0.82 45.09 15.28
C THR A 13 2.15 44.79 14.60
N GLY A 14 2.54 45.53 13.55
CA GLY A 14 3.82 45.35 12.86
C GLY A 14 5.07 45.85 13.61
N LEU A 15 4.94 46.39 14.84
CA LEU A 15 6.06 46.91 15.61
C LEU A 15 6.27 46.23 16.97
N LEU A 16 5.50 45.18 17.29
CA LEU A 16 5.81 44.30 18.44
C LEU A 16 6.63 43.06 18.04
N PHE A 17 6.69 42.70 16.75
CA PHE A 17 7.39 41.50 16.27
C PHE A 17 8.89 41.69 16.02
N ALA A 18 9.45 42.86 16.34
CA ALA A 18 10.88 43.15 16.17
C ALA A 18 11.58 43.41 17.51
N GLN A 19 11.46 42.48 18.47
CA GLN A 19 12.42 42.33 19.57
C GLN A 19 12.16 41.04 20.36
N THR A 20 12.76 39.93 19.91
CA THR A 20 13.57 38.96 20.69
C THR A 20 13.82 37.69 19.86
N LYS A 21 14.53 37.82 18.74
CA LYS A 21 15.29 36.69 18.18
C LYS A 21 16.69 36.77 18.78
N VAL A 22 16.87 36.15 19.94
CA VAL A 22 18.20 35.75 20.41
C VAL A 22 18.30 34.28 20.09
N ALA A 23 19.20 33.94 19.16
CA ALA A 23 19.61 32.57 18.96
C ALA A 23 20.29 32.04 20.24
N SER A 24 19.73 30.99 20.81
CA SER A 24 20.45 30.05 21.68
C SER A 24 19.73 28.71 21.70
N THR A 25 20.47 27.65 21.41
CA THR A 25 20.16 26.23 21.57
C THR A 25 20.01 25.83 23.06
N GLU A 26 18.92 26.25 23.69
CA GLU A 26 18.41 25.66 24.95
C GLU A 26 16.91 25.43 24.74
N ASP A 27 16.43 24.19 24.91
CA ASP A 27 15.00 23.85 24.82
C ASP A 27 14.18 24.77 25.74
N THR A 28 13.38 25.64 25.15
CA THR A 28 12.51 26.54 25.92
C THR A 28 11.18 25.85 26.16
N ILE A 29 10.96 25.43 27.41
CA ILE A 29 9.68 24.92 27.93
C ILE A 29 8.52 25.83 27.46
N HIS A 30 7.49 25.25 26.85
CA HIS A 30 6.27 25.96 26.48
C HIS A 30 5.49 26.38 27.73
N ILE A 31 5.05 27.64 27.80
CA ILE A 31 4.21 28.13 28.90
C ILE A 31 3.09 28.97 28.30
N ASP A 32 1.85 28.47 28.44
CA ASP A 32 0.64 29.16 28.02
C ASP A 32 0.58 30.58 28.63
N GLU A 33 0.22 31.58 27.82
CA GLU A 33 0.19 33.00 28.21
C GLU A 33 -0.68 33.27 29.45
N GLN A 34 -1.67 32.42 29.71
CA GLN A 34 -2.58 32.54 30.85
C GLN A 34 -1.98 32.03 32.16
N VAL A 35 -0.84 31.32 32.11
CA VAL A 35 -0.16 30.75 33.29
C VAL A 35 0.68 31.81 33.99
N ASN A 36 0.45 31.98 35.30
CA ASN A 36 1.13 32.99 36.11
C ASN A 36 2.29 32.39 36.92
N LEU A 37 3.53 32.80 36.64
CA LEU A 37 4.72 32.34 37.38
C LEU A 37 5.03 33.15 38.65
N GLY A 38 4.22 34.16 38.98
CA GLY A 38 4.39 35.03 40.14
C GLY A 38 3.86 34.45 41.45
N VAL A 39 4.18 35.11 42.57
CA VAL A 39 3.62 34.78 43.88
C VAL A 39 2.15 35.19 43.91
N GLY A 40 1.24 34.26 44.23
CA GLY A 40 -0.20 34.50 44.13
C GLY A 40 -1.07 33.39 44.71
N GLU A 41 -2.36 33.39 44.32
CA GLU A 41 -3.26 32.27 44.61
C GLU A 41 -2.86 31.04 43.78
N LYS A 42 -3.28 29.85 44.22
CA LYS A 42 -3.04 28.63 43.46
C LYS A 42 -3.86 28.65 42.18
N GLN A 43 -3.25 28.25 41.07
CA GLN A 43 -3.87 28.10 39.76
C GLN A 43 -3.83 26.63 39.35
N GLU A 44 -4.76 26.19 38.51
CA GLU A 44 -4.80 24.84 37.95
C GLU A 44 -4.10 24.83 36.59
N VAL A 45 -3.15 23.92 36.43
CA VAL A 45 -2.34 23.78 35.22
C VAL A 45 -2.29 22.32 34.79
N ILE A 46 -2.11 22.09 33.50
CA ILE A 46 -1.68 20.83 32.92
C ILE A 46 -0.19 20.94 32.65
N VAL A 47 0.61 20.04 33.19
CA VAL A 47 2.04 19.95 32.93
C VAL A 47 2.27 18.77 32.00
N GLU A 48 2.94 19.02 30.89
CA GLU A 48 3.39 18.02 29.92
C GLU A 48 4.82 17.61 30.24
N LEU A 49 5.09 16.32 30.09
CA LEU A 49 6.40 15.73 30.27
C LEU A 49 6.96 15.23 28.94
N SER A 50 8.28 15.10 28.86
CA SER A 50 8.98 14.94 27.58
C SER A 50 9.00 13.53 27.00
N GLU A 51 8.67 12.48 27.77
CA GLU A 51 8.56 11.13 27.20
C GLU A 51 7.22 10.96 26.46
N LYS A 52 7.24 10.20 25.36
CA LYS A 52 6.04 9.95 24.55
C LYS A 52 4.92 9.24 25.32
N PRO A 53 3.64 9.54 25.08
CA PRO A 53 2.53 8.76 25.60
C PRO A 53 2.50 7.33 25.04
N LYS A 54 1.96 6.38 25.80
CA LYS A 54 2.00 4.94 25.47
C LYS A 54 1.37 4.59 24.12
N GLN A 55 0.31 5.27 23.70
CA GLN A 55 -0.34 5.00 22.41
C GLN A 55 0.55 5.32 21.21
N VAL A 56 1.42 6.32 21.33
CA VAL A 56 2.37 6.69 20.25
C VAL A 56 3.47 5.64 20.13
N THR A 57 3.90 5.10 21.27
CA THR A 57 4.95 4.07 21.38
C THR A 57 4.59 2.71 20.74
N LEU A 58 3.30 2.37 20.65
CA LEU A 58 2.84 1.05 20.17
C LEU A 58 2.96 0.85 18.64
N LYS A 59 3.10 1.92 17.86
CA LYS A 59 3.20 1.85 16.38
C LYS A 59 4.60 1.45 15.87
N ASP A 60 5.64 1.60 16.69
CA ASP A 60 7.05 1.35 16.31
C ASP A 60 7.53 -0.11 16.46
N ASN A 61 6.64 -1.08 16.70
CA ASN A 61 6.96 -2.50 16.86
C ASN A 61 8.01 -2.85 17.95
N ASP A 62 8.40 -1.93 18.84
CA ASP A 62 9.27 -2.22 19.99
C ASP A 62 8.47 -2.41 21.29
N PHE A 63 7.81 -3.58 21.39
CA PHE A 63 6.76 -3.88 22.37
C PHE A 63 7.16 -3.94 23.85
N THR A 64 8.44 -3.80 24.22
CA THR A 64 8.85 -4.05 25.62
C THR A 64 9.80 -3.05 26.26
N ALA A 65 10.49 -2.20 25.49
CA ALA A 65 11.42 -1.23 26.06
C ALA A 65 10.76 0.13 26.37
N LEU A 66 9.81 0.58 25.54
CA LEU A 66 9.38 1.98 25.52
C LEU A 66 8.11 2.27 26.34
N THR A 67 7.25 1.27 26.61
CA THR A 67 6.03 1.50 27.43
C THR A 67 6.34 1.79 28.91
N GLU A 68 7.56 1.50 29.37
CA GLU A 68 8.00 1.82 30.74
C GLU A 68 8.43 3.30 30.88
N ASP A 69 8.88 3.97 29.81
CA ASP A 69 9.53 5.29 29.90
C ASP A 69 8.59 6.41 30.39
N ALA A 70 7.38 6.51 29.85
CA ALA A 70 6.38 7.49 30.32
C ALA A 70 5.98 7.26 31.79
N ASP A 71 5.84 5.99 32.21
CA ASP A 71 5.53 5.64 33.59
C ASP A 71 6.72 5.91 34.53
N GLU A 72 7.96 5.70 34.07
CA GLU A 72 9.20 6.00 34.79
C GLU A 72 9.49 7.50 34.93
N GLU A 73 9.29 8.28 33.88
CA GLU A 73 9.45 9.74 33.90
C GLU A 73 8.41 10.37 34.83
N LYS A 74 7.15 9.95 34.75
CA LYS A 74 6.10 10.34 35.68
C LYS A 74 6.48 10.00 37.13
N ALA A 75 6.98 8.80 37.40
CA ALA A 75 7.44 8.42 38.74
C ALA A 75 8.60 9.31 39.24
N SER A 76 9.51 9.68 38.34
CA SER A 76 10.62 10.59 38.59
C SER A 76 10.15 12.02 38.86
N PHE A 77 9.17 12.50 38.11
CA PHE A 77 8.51 13.79 38.28
C PHE A 77 7.80 13.87 39.64
N LEU A 78 7.04 12.83 40.02
CA LEU A 78 6.40 12.74 41.33
C LEU A 78 7.43 12.72 42.48
N SER A 79 8.54 12.01 42.33
CA SER A 79 9.64 12.05 43.30
C SER A 79 10.26 13.44 43.40
N TYR A 80 10.47 14.13 42.27
CA TYR A 80 11.01 15.48 42.25
C TYR A 80 10.13 16.47 43.00
N ILE A 81 8.80 16.42 42.80
CA ILE A 81 7.83 17.24 43.54
C ILE A 81 7.99 17.05 45.06
N GLN A 82 8.13 15.80 45.50
CA GLN A 82 8.33 15.45 46.91
C GLN A 82 9.67 15.94 47.44
N ASP A 83 10.76 15.71 46.71
CA ASP A 83 12.13 16.07 47.09
C ASP A 83 12.34 17.59 47.17
N GLN A 84 11.72 18.34 46.26
CA GLN A 84 11.73 19.80 46.28
C GLN A 84 10.72 20.38 47.28
N ASN A 85 9.91 19.55 47.94
CA ASN A 85 8.85 19.99 48.86
C ASN A 85 7.97 21.07 48.19
N ILE A 86 7.52 20.76 46.97
CA ILE A 86 6.60 21.60 46.19
C ILE A 86 5.20 21.40 46.74
N SER A 87 4.50 22.49 47.03
CA SER A 87 3.14 22.46 47.61
C SER A 87 2.09 22.60 46.52
N PHE A 88 1.27 21.57 46.33
CA PHE A 88 0.21 21.52 45.34
C PHE A 88 -1.08 20.93 45.95
N ASP A 89 -2.23 21.21 45.34
CA ASP A 89 -3.48 20.46 45.50
C ASP A 89 -3.76 19.74 44.18
N TYR A 90 -4.32 18.52 44.20
CA TYR A 90 -4.66 17.72 43.02
C TYR A 90 -3.45 17.23 42.19
N ILE A 91 -3.45 15.96 41.77
CA ILE A 91 -2.41 15.37 40.90
C ILE A 91 -2.95 14.15 40.17
N GLU A 92 -3.92 14.38 39.29
CA GLU A 92 -4.19 13.35 38.29
C GLU A 92 -3.05 13.34 37.30
N THR A 93 -2.70 12.15 36.84
CA THR A 93 -1.61 11.94 35.93
C THR A 93 -2.10 11.20 34.70
N PHE A 94 -1.53 11.55 33.57
CA PHE A 94 -1.86 11.02 32.25
C PHE A 94 -0.64 10.25 31.73
N ALA A 95 -0.85 9.21 30.92
CA ALA A 95 0.25 8.49 30.27
C ALA A 95 -0.16 7.70 29.02
N GLU A 96 -1.45 7.43 28.81
CA GLU A 96 -1.88 6.66 27.65
C GLU A 96 -1.85 7.50 26.38
N VAL A 97 -2.52 8.66 26.40
CA VAL A 97 -2.65 9.55 25.23
C VAL A 97 -1.98 10.90 25.42
N PHE A 98 -1.62 11.24 26.65
CA PHE A 98 -0.89 12.46 27.00
C PHE A 98 0.03 12.12 28.17
N ASN A 99 1.32 12.46 28.12
CA ASN A 99 2.23 12.21 29.24
C ASN A 99 2.34 13.47 30.10
N GLY A 100 1.80 13.41 31.31
CA GLY A 100 1.73 14.62 32.13
C GLY A 100 0.99 14.52 33.44
N ALA A 101 0.74 15.68 34.04
CA ALA A 101 -0.01 15.80 35.28
C ALA A 101 -0.82 17.09 35.37
N ALA A 102 -2.03 16.99 35.92
CA ALA A 102 -2.86 18.14 36.27
C ALA A 102 -2.64 18.53 37.74
N LEU A 103 -2.24 19.78 37.98
CA LEU A 103 -1.81 20.25 39.30
C LEU A 103 -2.43 21.60 39.65
N LYS A 104 -2.72 21.83 40.93
CA LYS A 104 -3.10 23.13 41.46
C LYS A 104 -2.04 23.70 42.40
N LEU A 105 -1.32 24.73 41.98
CA LEU A 105 -0.20 25.29 42.73
C LEU A 105 0.00 26.79 42.50
N THR A 106 0.76 27.46 43.37
CA THR A 106 1.08 28.88 43.19
C THR A 106 2.20 29.06 42.15
N GLY A 107 2.29 30.24 41.52
CA GLY A 107 3.29 30.46 40.45
C GLY A 107 4.75 30.34 40.89
N ASP A 108 5.05 30.63 42.17
CA ASP A 108 6.38 30.42 42.74
C ASP A 108 6.72 28.94 42.95
N GLU A 109 5.72 28.10 43.25
CA GLU A 109 5.86 26.65 43.29
C GLU A 109 6.06 26.08 41.88
N LEU A 110 5.32 26.61 40.89
CA LEU A 110 5.43 26.21 39.49
C LEU A 110 6.81 26.57 38.92
N SER A 111 7.35 27.74 39.27
CA SER A 111 8.73 28.12 38.93
C SER A 111 9.80 27.18 39.51
N ARG A 112 9.49 26.42 40.57
CA ARG A 112 10.37 25.36 41.10
C ARG A 112 10.16 24.04 40.37
N LEU A 113 8.92 23.76 39.96
CA LEU A 113 8.54 22.58 39.18
C LEU A 113 9.22 22.59 37.80
N LEU A 114 9.21 23.72 37.11
CA LEU A 114 9.85 23.96 35.79
C LEU A 114 11.36 23.67 35.72
N LYS A 115 12.00 23.32 36.84
CA LYS A 115 13.42 22.92 36.87
C LYS A 115 13.61 21.41 36.79
N PHE A 116 12.52 20.65 36.79
CA PHE A 116 12.57 19.24 36.41
C PHE A 116 12.94 19.16 34.92
N PRO A 117 14.00 18.44 34.54
CA PRO A 117 14.49 18.43 33.16
C PRO A 117 13.47 17.97 32.13
N GLY A 118 12.56 17.07 32.48
CA GLY A 118 11.55 16.53 31.57
C GLY A 118 10.23 17.28 31.58
N VAL A 119 10.16 18.56 31.96
CA VAL A 119 8.95 19.38 31.73
C VAL A 119 9.09 20.04 30.38
N GLU A 120 8.18 19.74 29.46
CA GLU A 120 8.17 20.29 28.10
C GLU A 120 7.17 21.45 27.97
N GLY A 121 6.01 21.32 28.61
CA GLY A 121 4.90 22.26 28.47
C GLY A 121 4.14 22.50 29.76
N VAL A 122 3.61 23.72 29.93
CA VAL A 122 2.65 24.06 30.98
C VAL A 122 1.49 24.86 30.41
N TYR A 123 0.30 24.29 30.53
CA TYR A 123 -0.94 24.80 29.97
C TYR A 123 -1.92 25.19 31.06
N HIS A 124 -2.75 26.20 30.82
CA HIS A 124 -3.85 26.52 31.74
C HIS A 124 -4.92 25.42 31.70
N ASN A 125 -5.47 24.99 32.84
CA ASN A 125 -6.62 24.07 32.86
C ASN A 125 -7.90 24.82 32.43
N GLN A 126 -8.20 24.79 31.13
CA GLN A 126 -9.28 25.57 30.52
C GLN A 126 -10.65 24.91 30.75
N GLN A 127 -11.72 25.68 30.54
CA GLN A 127 -13.11 25.24 30.73
C GLN A 127 -13.84 25.17 29.38
N TYR A 128 -14.61 24.10 29.19
CA TYR A 128 -15.41 23.79 28.01
C TYR A 128 -16.87 23.75 28.43
N THR A 129 -17.75 24.44 27.69
CA THR A 129 -19.17 24.58 28.05
C THR A 129 -20.05 24.28 26.86
N LEU A 130 -21.12 23.50 27.06
CA LEU A 130 -22.07 23.20 25.99
C LEU A 130 -22.99 24.38 25.69
N ASP A 131 -23.17 24.66 24.40
CA ASP A 131 -24.16 25.60 23.87
C ASP A 131 -25.06 24.88 22.87
N THR A 132 -26.11 24.21 23.36
CA THR A 132 -27.08 23.45 22.55
C THR A 132 -28.47 24.05 22.75
N GLU A 133 -29.21 24.25 21.65
CA GLU A 133 -30.59 24.74 21.71
C GLU A 133 -31.60 23.59 21.58
N MET A 134 -32.58 23.55 22.48
CA MET A 134 -33.74 22.66 22.40
C MET A 134 -34.88 23.35 21.64
N SER A 135 -35.40 22.73 20.58
CA SER A 135 -36.57 23.22 19.84
C SER A 135 -37.86 22.73 20.52
N THR A 136 -38.88 23.60 20.62
CA THR A 136 -40.13 23.32 21.36
C THR A 136 -41.30 22.86 20.47
N ASN A 137 -41.08 22.59 19.18
CA ASN A 137 -42.14 22.11 18.29
C ASN A 137 -42.31 20.59 18.38
N SER A 138 -43.35 20.17 19.10
CA SER A 138 -43.71 18.78 19.43
C SER A 138 -44.56 18.06 18.36
N ASP A 139 -44.65 18.59 17.15
CA ASP A 139 -45.50 18.01 16.10
C ASP A 139 -44.60 17.38 15.03
N GLU A 140 -44.62 16.04 14.95
CA GLU A 140 -43.98 15.10 13.99
C GLU A 140 -42.67 14.41 14.47
N SER A 141 -42.77 13.08 14.57
CA SER A 141 -41.81 12.08 15.10
C SER A 141 -41.11 11.30 13.97
N GLU A 142 -40.35 11.98 13.12
CA GLU A 142 -39.56 11.29 12.09
C GLU A 142 -38.06 11.53 12.31
N LEU A 143 -37.29 10.45 12.24
CA LEU A 143 -35.82 10.50 12.12
C LEU A 143 -35.44 11.33 10.88
N THR A 144 -34.27 11.92 10.93
CA THR A 144 -33.68 12.57 9.77
C THR A 144 -33.13 11.47 8.84
N GLU A 145 -33.89 11.13 7.79
CA GLU A 145 -33.54 10.15 6.73
C GLU A 145 -33.73 8.65 7.05
N PRO A 146 -34.93 8.20 7.44
CA PRO A 146 -35.18 6.81 7.83
C PRO A 146 -35.01 5.82 6.66
N GLU A 147 -35.28 6.22 5.41
CA GLU A 147 -35.24 5.29 4.27
C GLU A 147 -33.82 4.80 3.94
N GLN A 148 -32.82 5.68 4.02
CA GLN A 148 -31.42 5.33 3.74
C GLN A 148 -30.83 4.43 4.84
N LEU A 149 -31.13 4.75 6.10
CA LEU A 149 -30.68 3.95 7.25
C LEU A 149 -31.38 2.58 7.29
N THR A 150 -32.68 2.53 6.96
CA THR A 150 -33.41 1.25 6.84
C THR A 150 -32.75 0.35 5.80
N ALA A 151 -32.32 0.89 4.66
CA ALA A 151 -31.65 0.10 3.62
C ALA A 151 -30.31 -0.50 4.11
N ILE A 152 -29.57 0.21 4.96
CA ILE A 152 -28.32 -0.28 5.55
C ILE A 152 -28.63 -1.35 6.62
N HIS A 153 -29.59 -1.09 7.51
CA HIS A 153 -30.02 -2.05 8.53
C HIS A 153 -30.61 -3.34 7.93
N ASP A 154 -31.32 -3.24 6.81
CA ASP A 154 -31.86 -4.40 6.06
C ASP A 154 -30.75 -5.30 5.49
N HIS A 155 -29.51 -4.80 5.35
CA HIS A 155 -28.33 -5.59 5.00
C HIS A 155 -27.64 -6.22 6.22
N GLY A 156 -28.17 -6.02 7.43
CA GLY A 156 -27.68 -6.64 8.66
C GLY A 156 -26.64 -5.82 9.42
N LEU A 157 -26.30 -4.61 8.94
CA LEU A 157 -25.41 -3.70 9.65
C LEU A 157 -26.22 -2.91 10.68
N THR A 158 -25.93 -3.09 11.96
CA THR A 158 -26.63 -2.45 13.08
C THR A 158 -25.69 -1.89 14.16
N GLY A 159 -24.38 -2.05 13.99
CA GLY A 159 -23.34 -1.74 14.96
C GLY A 159 -23.10 -2.87 15.97
N GLU A 160 -23.53 -4.11 15.67
CA GLU A 160 -23.34 -5.24 16.57
C GLU A 160 -21.83 -5.47 16.81
N GLY A 161 -21.45 -5.63 18.07
CA GLY A 161 -20.05 -5.87 18.46
C GLY A 161 -19.19 -4.62 18.59
N ILE A 162 -19.69 -3.43 18.22
CA ILE A 162 -18.94 -2.17 18.32
C ILE A 162 -19.26 -1.44 19.63
N THR A 163 -18.22 -0.95 20.30
CA THR A 163 -18.28 -0.19 21.54
C THR A 163 -17.87 1.27 21.31
N VAL A 164 -18.76 2.21 21.62
CA VAL A 164 -18.56 3.64 21.45
C VAL A 164 -18.37 4.31 22.82
N GLY A 165 -17.23 4.97 22.99
CA GLY A 165 -16.95 5.86 24.11
C GLY A 165 -17.56 7.24 23.90
N VAL A 166 -18.55 7.62 24.71
CA VAL A 166 -19.18 8.94 24.64
C VAL A 166 -18.71 9.81 25.80
N LEU A 167 -18.04 10.92 25.48
CA LEU A 167 -17.56 11.89 26.48
C LEU A 167 -18.51 13.09 26.54
N ASP A 168 -19.37 13.14 27.56
CA ASP A 168 -20.46 14.12 27.62
C ASP A 168 -20.93 14.44 29.06
N THR A 169 -22.17 14.90 29.25
CA THR A 169 -22.83 15.23 30.52
C THR A 169 -23.27 14.02 31.33
N GLY A 170 -23.15 12.80 30.80
CA GLY A 170 -23.74 11.58 31.36
C GLY A 170 -24.86 11.02 30.47
N ILE A 171 -25.51 9.94 30.92
CA ILE A 171 -26.53 9.19 30.19
C ILE A 171 -27.63 8.71 31.13
N ASP A 172 -28.90 8.94 30.77
CA ASP A 172 -30.05 8.23 31.37
C ASP A 172 -30.10 6.79 30.81
N TYR A 173 -29.26 5.91 31.38
CA TYR A 173 -29.20 4.50 30.98
C TYR A 173 -30.42 3.68 31.43
N HIS A 174 -31.40 4.29 32.11
CA HIS A 174 -32.71 3.67 32.36
C HIS A 174 -33.73 4.00 31.27
N HIS A 175 -33.37 4.85 30.31
CA HIS A 175 -34.21 5.12 29.16
C HIS A 175 -34.45 3.82 28.37
N PRO A 176 -35.71 3.44 28.05
CA PRO A 176 -36.03 2.16 27.39
C PRO A 176 -35.40 1.93 26.00
N TYR A 177 -34.82 2.98 25.41
CA TYR A 177 -34.12 2.95 24.12
C TYR A 177 -32.60 2.86 24.30
N LEU A 178 -32.08 2.99 25.52
CA LEU A 178 -30.65 3.00 25.84
C LEU A 178 -30.25 1.97 26.88
N GLU A 179 -31.19 1.39 27.63
CA GLU A 179 -30.89 0.44 28.70
C GLU A 179 -30.10 -0.79 28.24
N ASP A 180 -30.38 -1.26 27.02
CA ASP A 180 -29.69 -2.40 26.41
C ASP A 180 -28.43 -1.99 25.61
N ALA A 181 -28.30 -0.71 25.25
CA ALA A 181 -27.12 -0.15 24.59
C ALA A 181 -26.01 0.19 25.61
N TYR A 182 -26.39 0.68 26.80
CA TYR A 182 -25.45 1.04 27.84
C TYR A 182 -24.68 -0.18 28.38
N GLN A 183 -23.35 -0.11 28.38
CA GLN A 183 -22.49 -1.19 28.84
C GLN A 183 -21.68 -0.79 30.09
N HIS A 184 -21.03 0.36 30.05
CA HIS A 184 -20.14 0.84 31.10
C HIS A 184 -20.18 2.37 31.24
N GLY A 185 -19.67 2.91 32.35
CA GLY A 185 -19.38 4.33 32.41
C GLY A 185 -18.60 4.77 33.65
N ALA A 186 -17.91 5.89 33.50
CA ALA A 186 -17.10 6.53 34.53
C ALA A 186 -17.45 8.03 34.64
N ASN A 187 -17.19 8.63 35.79
CA ASN A 187 -17.52 10.03 36.06
C ASN A 187 -16.28 10.80 36.50
N PHE A 188 -15.90 11.79 35.70
CA PHE A 188 -14.79 12.70 35.89
C PHE A 188 -15.24 14.14 36.19
N ALA A 189 -16.56 14.42 36.15
CA ALA A 189 -17.15 15.71 36.42
C ALA A 189 -17.41 15.94 37.94
N GLY A 190 -16.61 16.78 38.61
CA GLY A 190 -16.82 17.19 40.01
C GLY A 190 -16.49 16.14 41.10
N GLY A 191 -16.05 16.58 42.29
CA GLY A 191 -15.32 15.77 43.30
C GLY A 191 -16.08 14.69 44.12
N GLU A 192 -15.27 13.89 44.86
CA GLU A 192 -15.58 12.68 45.67
C GLU A 192 -16.96 12.03 45.50
N THR A 193 -17.00 11.05 44.58
CA THR A 193 -17.87 9.85 44.52
C THR A 193 -19.39 10.04 44.69
N GLU A 194 -20.11 9.51 43.69
CA GLU A 194 -21.58 9.32 43.62
C GLU A 194 -22.42 10.51 43.14
N SER A 195 -22.07 11.13 41.99
CA SER A 195 -23.14 11.60 41.10
C SER A 195 -23.37 10.58 39.99
N VAL A 196 -24.62 10.14 39.87
CA VAL A 196 -25.12 9.13 38.93
C VAL A 196 -24.95 9.63 37.49
N LEU A 197 -24.59 8.72 36.58
CA LEU A 197 -24.48 9.02 35.15
C LEU A 197 -25.83 9.51 34.57
N GLU A 198 -26.94 9.02 35.14
CA GLU A 198 -28.32 9.38 34.78
C GLU A 198 -28.70 10.82 35.07
N GLY A 199 -27.95 11.52 35.93
CA GLY A 199 -28.40 12.75 36.55
C GLY A 199 -29.19 12.53 37.85
N GLY A 200 -29.66 13.60 38.51
CA GLY A 200 -30.31 13.53 39.83
C GLY A 200 -30.99 14.85 40.23
N ASP A 201 -31.58 14.98 41.43
CA ASP A 201 -32.38 16.13 41.92
C ASP A 201 -31.82 17.53 41.52
N GLY A 202 -32.19 18.02 40.32
CA GLY A 202 -31.80 19.32 39.76
C GLY A 202 -30.70 19.33 38.69
N PHE A 203 -30.22 18.16 38.23
CA PHE A 203 -29.21 18.02 37.16
C PHE A 203 -29.74 17.15 36.02
N ASP A 204 -29.44 17.56 34.78
CA ASP A 204 -29.97 17.00 33.55
C ASP A 204 -28.86 16.38 32.69
N SER A 205 -28.93 15.06 32.49
CA SER A 205 -28.05 14.29 31.58
C SER A 205 -28.52 14.33 30.12
N THR A 206 -29.59 15.09 29.80
CA THR A 206 -30.28 15.08 28.50
C THR A 206 -29.33 15.25 27.32
N HIS A 207 -28.25 16.02 27.40
CA HIS A 207 -27.35 16.18 26.25
C HIS A 207 -26.67 14.86 25.87
N GLY A 208 -25.97 14.21 26.80
CA GLY A 208 -25.34 12.92 26.55
C GLY A 208 -26.36 11.79 26.31
N THR A 209 -27.56 11.86 26.89
CA THR A 209 -28.67 10.96 26.54
C THR A 209 -29.09 11.14 25.07
N ASN A 210 -29.20 12.37 24.57
CA ASN A 210 -29.53 12.63 23.16
C ASN A 210 -28.44 12.16 22.21
N VAL A 211 -27.18 12.44 22.54
CA VAL A 211 -26.01 12.01 21.75
C VAL A 211 -26.00 10.47 21.65
N SER A 212 -26.20 9.78 22.78
CA SER A 212 -26.28 8.32 22.83
C SER A 212 -27.49 7.79 22.05
N GLY A 213 -28.64 8.46 22.10
CA GLY A 213 -29.83 8.10 21.33
C GLY A 213 -29.65 8.21 19.82
N VAL A 214 -28.92 9.23 19.34
CA VAL A 214 -28.59 9.35 17.91
C VAL A 214 -27.69 8.20 17.47
N ILE A 215 -26.71 7.81 18.29
CA ILE A 215 -25.80 6.70 17.97
C ILE A 215 -26.55 5.37 18.03
N SER A 216 -27.11 5.01 19.18
CA SER A 216 -27.51 3.64 19.50
C SER A 216 -28.92 3.51 20.09
N GLY A 217 -29.85 4.43 19.76
CA GLY A 217 -31.24 4.31 20.19
C GLY A 217 -31.90 3.02 19.68
N GLN A 218 -32.39 2.16 20.57
CA GLN A 218 -32.98 0.86 20.23
C GLN A 218 -34.50 0.85 20.23
N HIS A 219 -35.10 -0.11 19.54
CA HIS A 219 -36.55 -0.31 19.57
C HIS A 219 -37.07 -0.63 20.97
N SER A 220 -38.07 0.12 21.45
CA SER A 220 -38.81 -0.25 22.65
C SER A 220 -40.09 -1.04 22.30
N ALA A 221 -40.53 -1.91 23.21
CA ALA A 221 -41.74 -2.71 23.04
C ALA A 221 -43.04 -1.87 22.94
N GLU A 222 -43.01 -0.59 23.34
CA GLU A 222 -44.18 0.29 23.36
C GLU A 222 -44.20 1.38 22.26
N ASN A 223 -43.07 1.65 21.60
CA ASN A 223 -42.96 2.62 20.50
C ASN A 223 -41.75 2.28 19.59
N SER A 224 -41.90 2.37 18.27
CA SER A 224 -40.89 1.93 17.28
C SER A 224 -40.41 3.07 16.37
N GLU A 225 -40.65 4.33 16.74
CA GLU A 225 -40.44 5.49 15.87
C GLU A 225 -39.03 6.13 15.96
N VAL A 226 -38.16 5.69 16.90
CA VAL A 226 -36.81 6.24 17.10
C VAL A 226 -35.78 5.12 17.11
N VAL A 227 -34.91 5.09 16.11
CA VAL A 227 -33.82 4.13 15.97
C VAL A 227 -32.56 4.93 15.71
N GLY A 228 -31.52 4.68 16.48
CA GLY A 228 -30.21 5.28 16.28
C GLY A 228 -29.59 4.83 14.95
N ILE A 229 -28.50 5.46 14.56
CA ILE A 229 -27.78 5.10 13.34
C ILE A 229 -27.20 3.68 13.44
N ALA A 230 -26.64 3.33 14.59
CA ALA A 230 -26.08 2.02 14.92
C ALA A 230 -26.77 1.45 16.18
N PRO A 231 -28.01 0.96 16.06
CA PRO A 231 -28.85 0.62 17.20
C PRO A 231 -28.27 -0.47 18.12
N GLU A 232 -27.48 -1.42 17.61
CA GLU A 232 -26.91 -2.51 18.41
C GLU A 232 -25.52 -2.22 18.99
N ALA A 233 -24.93 -1.06 18.65
CA ALA A 233 -23.68 -0.60 19.25
C ALA A 233 -23.82 -0.39 20.77
N LYS A 234 -22.73 -0.67 21.49
CA LYS A 234 -22.65 -0.48 22.94
C LYS A 234 -22.09 0.89 23.29
N ILE A 235 -22.60 1.49 24.37
CA ILE A 235 -22.18 2.80 24.85
C ILE A 235 -21.41 2.65 26.17
N ASN A 236 -20.17 3.15 26.15
CA ASN A 236 -19.39 3.46 27.34
C ASN A 236 -19.47 4.97 27.60
N MET A 237 -20.13 5.38 28.67
CA MET A 237 -20.34 6.80 28.98
C MET A 237 -19.27 7.33 29.94
N TYR A 238 -18.47 8.29 29.47
CA TYR A 238 -17.49 9.00 30.28
C TYR A 238 -18.00 10.41 30.55
N ARG A 239 -18.55 10.62 31.74
CA ARG A 239 -19.06 11.94 32.12
C ARG A 239 -17.91 12.89 32.42
N VAL A 240 -17.70 13.87 31.55
CA VAL A 240 -16.63 14.88 31.66
C VAL A 240 -17.16 16.29 31.86
N LEU A 241 -18.49 16.47 31.78
CA LEU A 241 -19.18 17.75 32.01
C LEU A 241 -20.07 17.69 33.27
N ASP A 242 -19.98 18.75 34.08
CA ASP A 242 -20.64 18.91 35.37
C ASP A 242 -22.09 19.41 35.26
N GLU A 243 -22.71 19.73 36.41
CA GLU A 243 -24.07 20.26 36.46
C GLU A 243 -24.30 21.61 35.79
N ASN A 244 -23.23 22.36 35.53
CA ASN A 244 -23.27 23.60 34.78
C ASN A 244 -23.04 23.36 33.27
N ARG A 245 -23.03 22.08 32.85
CA ARG A 245 -22.64 21.64 31.50
C ARG A 245 -21.22 22.11 31.14
N SER A 246 -20.35 22.14 32.15
CA SER A 246 -18.96 22.61 32.06
C SER A 246 -17.98 21.51 32.45
N GLY A 247 -16.86 21.40 31.75
CA GLY A 247 -15.77 20.50 32.11
C GLY A 247 -14.42 21.11 31.82
N SER A 248 -13.39 20.71 32.55
CA SER A 248 -12.05 21.24 32.37
C SER A 248 -11.20 20.37 31.43
N THR A 249 -10.13 20.93 30.86
CA THR A 249 -9.13 20.19 30.05
C THR A 249 -8.73 18.88 30.73
N MET A 250 -8.38 18.94 32.02
CA MET A 250 -8.08 17.77 32.84
C MET A 250 -9.17 16.70 32.84
N GLN A 251 -10.45 17.08 32.99
CA GLN A 251 -11.56 16.13 33.07
C GLN A 251 -11.82 15.44 31.74
N ILE A 252 -11.68 16.19 30.65
CA ILE A 252 -11.81 15.65 29.29
C ILE A 252 -10.63 14.73 28.98
N LEU A 253 -9.39 15.12 29.33
CA LEU A 253 -8.21 14.25 29.21
C LEU A 253 -8.38 12.92 29.95
N LEU A 254 -8.90 12.94 31.18
CA LEU A 254 -9.20 11.71 31.92
C LEU A 254 -10.24 10.84 31.22
N GLY A 255 -11.25 11.45 30.61
CA GLY A 255 -12.25 10.71 29.82
C GLY A 255 -11.63 10.04 28.60
N ILE A 256 -10.74 10.72 27.87
CA ILE A 256 -10.06 10.17 26.68
C ILE A 256 -9.13 9.03 27.13
N GLU A 257 -8.36 9.25 28.19
CA GLU A 257 -7.47 8.25 28.80
C GLU A 257 -8.23 6.98 29.20
N GLU A 258 -9.37 7.11 29.87
CA GLU A 258 -10.15 5.95 30.30
C GLU A 258 -10.81 5.25 29.11
N ALA A 259 -11.30 6.01 28.12
CA ALA A 259 -11.88 5.45 26.91
C ALA A 259 -10.88 4.56 26.14
N VAL A 260 -9.64 5.02 26.00
CA VAL A 260 -8.56 4.23 25.39
C VAL A 260 -8.21 3.01 26.24
N LYS A 261 -8.14 3.13 27.57
CA LYS A 261 -7.87 1.98 28.47
C LYS A 261 -8.94 0.91 28.40
N ASP A 262 -10.20 1.34 28.28
CA ASP A 262 -11.35 0.44 28.15
C ASP A 262 -11.41 -0.22 26.75
N GLY A 263 -10.59 0.24 25.81
CA GLY A 263 -10.50 -0.33 24.46
C GLY A 263 -11.76 -0.09 23.64
N VAL A 264 -12.35 1.11 23.74
CA VAL A 264 -13.49 1.47 22.88
C VAL A 264 -13.06 1.51 21.42
N ASP A 265 -13.94 1.09 20.53
CA ASP A 265 -13.69 1.06 19.09
C ASP A 265 -13.77 2.46 18.48
N ILE A 266 -14.59 3.35 19.05
CA ILE A 266 -14.82 4.72 18.57
C ILE A 266 -14.99 5.67 19.75
N MET A 267 -14.48 6.91 19.66
CA MET A 267 -14.79 7.98 20.61
C MET A 267 -15.60 9.11 19.98
N ASN A 268 -16.64 9.57 20.70
CA ASN A 268 -17.44 10.73 20.34
C ASN A 268 -17.33 11.84 21.38
N LEU A 269 -16.86 13.02 20.95
CA LEU A 269 -16.77 14.24 21.76
C LEU A 269 -17.69 15.32 21.20
N SER A 270 -18.90 15.38 21.74
CA SER A 270 -19.92 16.37 21.38
C SER A 270 -19.81 17.64 22.24
N LEU A 271 -18.59 18.14 22.42
CA LEU A 271 -18.26 19.28 23.28
C LEU A 271 -17.19 20.16 22.63
N GLY A 272 -17.05 21.39 23.10
CA GLY A 272 -16.00 22.29 22.65
C GLY A 272 -16.02 23.63 23.34
N ARG A 273 -15.02 24.45 23.05
CA ARG A 273 -14.95 25.86 23.45
C ARG A 273 -14.57 26.74 22.27
N ASN A 274 -15.00 27.99 22.27
CA ASN A 274 -14.70 28.94 21.19
C ASN A 274 -13.24 29.43 21.26
N ASP A 275 -12.31 28.53 20.99
CA ASP A 275 -10.90 28.79 20.87
C ASP A 275 -10.36 27.97 19.71
N ASN A 276 -9.84 28.66 18.70
CA ASN A 276 -9.41 28.04 17.46
C ASN A 276 -7.88 27.88 17.50
N GLN A 277 -7.39 26.99 18.34
CA GLN A 277 -5.95 26.72 18.50
C GLN A 277 -5.63 25.31 17.96
N ALA A 278 -4.57 25.21 17.16
CA ALA A 278 -4.16 23.94 16.56
C ALA A 278 -3.48 23.01 17.57
N ASP A 279 -2.72 23.57 18.51
CA ASP A 279 -1.91 22.83 19.46
C ASP A 279 -2.37 23.09 20.91
N THR A 280 -3.14 22.15 21.45
CA THR A 280 -3.63 22.17 22.83
C THR A 280 -3.44 20.77 23.44
N PRO A 281 -3.45 20.62 24.78
CA PRO A 281 -3.38 19.29 25.40
C PRO A 281 -4.45 18.32 24.90
N LEU A 282 -5.66 18.82 24.56
CA LEU A 282 -6.71 17.97 24.01
C LEU A 282 -6.47 17.60 22.56
N THR A 283 -5.97 18.51 21.71
CA THR A 283 -5.68 18.15 20.31
C THR A 283 -4.54 17.14 20.23
N ARG A 284 -3.51 17.27 21.07
CA ARG A 284 -2.44 16.26 21.21
C ARG A 284 -2.99 14.90 21.66
N ALA A 285 -3.77 14.87 22.73
CA ALA A 285 -4.36 13.62 23.23
C ALA A 285 -5.27 12.92 22.21
N ILE A 286 -6.07 13.70 21.44
CA ILE A 286 -6.90 13.15 20.38
C ILE A 286 -6.07 12.61 19.23
N ASN A 287 -5.05 13.35 18.77
CA ASN A 287 -4.16 12.87 17.71
C ASN A 287 -3.49 11.55 18.14
N ASN A 288 -3.00 11.47 19.38
CA ASN A 288 -2.36 10.27 19.92
C ASN A 288 -3.32 9.07 20.03
N ALA A 289 -4.58 9.30 20.39
CA ALA A 289 -5.59 8.24 20.39
C ALA A 289 -5.89 7.71 18.98
N VAL A 290 -5.96 8.61 18.00
CA VAL A 290 -6.16 8.27 16.57
C VAL A 290 -5.00 7.45 16.04
N ILE A 291 -3.76 7.79 16.43
CA ILE A 291 -2.57 7.04 16.05
C ILE A 291 -2.54 5.66 16.69
N GLY A 292 -3.01 5.56 17.93
CA GLY A 292 -3.25 4.29 18.62
C GLY A 292 -4.33 3.42 17.98
N GLY A 293 -5.02 3.91 16.95
CA GLY A 293 -6.02 3.16 16.18
C GLY A 293 -7.47 3.45 16.57
N THR A 294 -7.74 4.36 17.51
CA THR A 294 -9.12 4.72 17.90
C THR A 294 -9.62 5.93 17.11
N PRO A 295 -10.60 5.80 16.20
CA PRO A 295 -11.24 6.94 15.54
C PRO A 295 -11.90 7.87 16.57
N VAL A 296 -11.65 9.18 16.43
CA VAL A 296 -12.23 10.21 17.30
C VAL A 296 -13.07 11.18 16.48
N ILE A 297 -14.37 11.20 16.74
CA ILE A 297 -15.35 12.07 16.09
C ILE A 297 -15.65 13.24 17.02
N VAL A 298 -15.51 14.47 16.53
CA VAL A 298 -15.61 15.69 17.34
C VAL A 298 -16.57 16.69 16.69
N SER A 299 -17.41 17.35 17.48
CA SER A 299 -18.26 18.43 16.96
C SER A 299 -17.43 19.69 16.61
N ALA A 300 -17.73 20.34 15.48
CA ALA A 300 -17.01 21.55 15.03
C ALA A 300 -17.20 22.77 15.94
N GLY A 301 -18.30 22.81 16.71
CA GLY A 301 -18.69 23.93 17.57
C GLY A 301 -19.89 24.72 17.05
N ASN A 302 -20.51 25.49 17.94
CA ASN A 302 -21.72 26.29 17.65
C ASN A 302 -21.43 27.80 17.67
N TYR A 303 -20.21 28.20 17.33
CA TYR A 303 -19.72 29.59 17.41
C TYR A 303 -19.60 30.28 16.04
N GLY A 304 -20.29 29.72 15.05
CA GLY A 304 -20.19 30.08 13.64
C GLY A 304 -20.68 31.47 13.24
N GLY A 305 -20.86 31.62 11.94
CA GLY A 305 -21.29 32.85 11.29
C GLY A 305 -20.12 33.71 10.78
N ALA A 306 -18.96 33.66 11.44
CA ALA A 306 -17.69 34.21 10.96
C ALA A 306 -16.66 33.09 10.71
N PRO A 307 -15.70 33.27 9.77
CA PRO A 307 -14.55 32.37 9.62
C PRO A 307 -13.71 32.28 10.90
N LEU A 308 -12.82 31.29 10.97
CA LEU A 308 -11.91 31.05 12.11
C LEU A 308 -12.64 30.82 13.45
N SER A 309 -13.79 30.16 13.42
CA SER A 309 -14.64 29.90 14.59
C SER A 309 -14.65 28.44 15.03
N MET A 310 -13.76 27.60 14.49
CA MET A 310 -13.58 26.21 14.92
C MET A 310 -13.36 26.13 16.43
N ALA A 311 -14.06 25.22 17.07
CA ALA A 311 -13.92 24.98 18.50
C ALA A 311 -12.83 23.94 18.77
N ASP A 312 -11.97 24.21 19.74
CA ASP A 312 -11.13 23.21 20.39
C ASP A 312 -12.03 22.22 21.19
N PRO A 313 -11.83 20.89 21.05
CA PRO A 313 -10.70 20.23 20.38
C PRO A 313 -10.97 19.77 18.93
N GLY A 314 -12.04 20.24 18.27
CA GLY A 314 -12.32 19.95 16.86
C GLY A 314 -11.29 20.49 15.87
N THR A 315 -10.31 21.26 16.35
CA THR A 315 -9.12 21.69 15.61
C THR A 315 -8.04 20.61 15.50
N ALA A 316 -8.15 19.50 16.23
CA ALA A 316 -7.20 18.39 16.18
C ALA A 316 -7.07 17.82 14.77
N GLN A 317 -5.83 17.65 14.31
CA GLN A 317 -5.49 17.20 12.97
C GLN A 317 -6.06 15.81 12.68
N GLY A 318 -6.05 14.92 13.67
CA GLY A 318 -6.51 13.53 13.56
C GLY A 318 -7.97 13.30 13.91
N ALA A 319 -8.65 14.29 14.47
CA ALA A 319 -10.10 14.20 14.66
C ALA A 319 -10.84 14.20 13.32
N LEU A 320 -11.92 13.42 13.23
CA LEU A 320 -12.94 13.60 12.20
C LEU A 320 -13.95 14.63 12.73
N THR A 321 -13.80 15.89 12.31
CA THR A 321 -14.57 17.01 12.86
C THR A 321 -15.81 17.29 12.04
N ILE A 322 -16.97 17.34 12.71
CA ILE A 322 -18.28 17.36 12.06
C ILE A 322 -18.99 18.69 12.28
N GLY A 323 -19.30 19.38 11.17
CA GLY A 323 -20.20 20.54 11.17
C GLY A 323 -21.67 20.14 11.06
N ALA A 324 -22.58 21.08 11.28
CA ALA A 324 -24.01 20.83 11.23
C ALA A 324 -24.58 21.18 9.85
N ALA A 325 -25.52 20.38 9.38
CA ALA A 325 -26.36 20.67 8.23
C ALA A 325 -27.83 20.70 8.65
N ASP A 326 -28.58 21.66 8.12
CA ASP A 326 -30.04 21.67 8.14
C ASP A 326 -30.54 20.90 6.92
N THR A 327 -31.14 19.75 7.16
CA THR A 327 -31.66 18.81 6.15
C THR A 327 -33.19 18.72 6.21
N THR A 328 -33.85 19.60 6.97
CA THR A 328 -35.32 19.60 7.14
C THR A 328 -36.09 19.87 5.84
N ALA A 329 -35.41 20.39 4.81
CA ALA A 329 -35.96 20.61 3.47
C ALA A 329 -35.83 19.41 2.51
N GLY A 330 -35.34 18.25 2.98
CA GLY A 330 -35.18 17.02 2.20
C GLY A 330 -33.77 16.86 1.61
N GLU A 331 -33.67 16.56 0.31
CA GLU A 331 -32.37 16.32 -0.36
C GLU A 331 -31.46 17.57 -0.40
N SER A 332 -32.04 18.77 -0.37
CA SER A 332 -31.27 20.02 -0.26
C SER A 332 -30.95 20.33 1.20
N TYR A 333 -29.69 20.70 1.48
CA TYR A 333 -29.25 21.09 2.80
C TYR A 333 -28.70 22.52 2.84
N SER A 334 -28.70 23.11 4.03
CA SER A 334 -28.04 24.40 4.28
C SER A 334 -27.17 24.35 5.53
N ILE A 335 -26.09 25.12 5.58
CA ILE A 335 -25.25 25.23 6.77
C ILE A 335 -25.89 26.25 7.74
N PRO A 336 -26.33 25.84 8.94
CA PRO A 336 -26.92 26.76 9.90
C PRO A 336 -25.88 27.75 10.40
N ALA A 337 -26.31 28.99 10.69
CA ALA A 337 -25.41 30.08 11.04
C ALA A 337 -24.57 29.82 12.30
N PHE A 338 -25.02 28.92 13.20
CA PHE A 338 -24.27 28.55 14.39
C PHE A 338 -23.11 27.60 14.09
N SER A 339 -23.13 26.81 13.00
CA SER A 339 -22.07 25.83 12.73
C SER A 339 -20.74 26.55 12.57
N SER A 340 -19.78 26.21 13.42
CA SER A 340 -18.42 26.75 13.38
C SER A 340 -17.73 26.48 12.04
N ARG A 341 -16.83 27.40 11.66
CA ARG A 341 -16.20 27.46 10.34
C ARG A 341 -14.70 27.54 10.45
N GLY A 342 -14.02 26.86 9.53
CA GLY A 342 -12.58 26.93 9.36
C GLY A 342 -12.06 28.26 8.80
N PRO A 343 -10.77 28.29 8.46
CA PRO A 343 -9.80 27.24 8.74
C PRO A 343 -9.40 27.19 10.24
N VAL A 344 -8.58 26.22 10.62
CA VAL A 344 -7.90 26.22 11.93
C VAL A 344 -6.93 27.41 11.97
N ALA A 345 -6.90 28.15 13.08
CA ALA A 345 -5.98 29.29 13.18
C ALA A 345 -4.53 28.80 13.22
N GLU A 346 -3.59 29.67 12.85
CA GLU A 346 -2.14 29.42 12.80
C GLU A 346 -1.70 28.47 11.67
N THR A 347 -2.34 27.32 11.54
CA THR A 347 -2.01 26.31 10.51
C THR A 347 -2.75 26.53 9.19
N TYR A 348 -3.91 27.21 9.23
CA TYR A 348 -4.82 27.39 8.09
C TYR A 348 -5.33 26.07 7.50
N ARG A 349 -5.31 24.99 8.28
CA ARG A 349 -5.85 23.69 7.90
C ARG A 349 -7.37 23.75 7.71
N MET A 350 -7.91 23.04 6.73
CA MET A 350 -9.34 22.98 6.49
C MET A 350 -10.04 22.20 7.61
N LYS A 351 -11.13 22.78 8.11
CA LYS A 351 -12.10 22.16 9.02
C LYS A 351 -13.46 22.85 8.80
N PRO A 352 -14.59 22.18 9.07
CA PRO A 352 -14.73 20.77 9.42
C PRO A 352 -14.37 19.83 8.26
N GLU A 353 -14.20 18.53 8.51
CA GLU A 353 -13.99 17.54 7.45
C GLU A 353 -15.27 17.28 6.64
N VAL A 354 -16.42 17.23 7.29
CA VAL A 354 -17.74 17.03 6.67
C VAL A 354 -18.84 17.70 7.50
N VAL A 355 -20.05 17.74 6.95
CA VAL A 355 -21.26 18.12 7.69
C VAL A 355 -22.28 17.00 7.72
N ALA A 356 -23.05 16.92 8.80
CA ALA A 356 -24.10 15.92 8.98
C ALA A 356 -25.37 16.54 9.57
N PRO A 357 -26.52 15.85 9.51
CA PRO A 357 -27.77 16.36 10.08
C PRO A 357 -27.59 16.83 11.54
N GLY A 358 -27.85 18.11 11.80
CA GLY A 358 -27.63 18.73 13.11
C GLY A 358 -28.66 19.79 13.49
N VAL A 359 -29.77 19.89 12.76
CA VAL A 359 -30.86 20.84 13.03
C VAL A 359 -32.17 20.07 13.20
N GLU A 360 -32.87 20.35 14.30
CA GLU A 360 -34.13 19.70 14.66
C GLU A 360 -34.06 18.16 14.68
N VAL A 361 -32.91 17.61 15.08
CA VAL A 361 -32.67 16.17 15.21
C VAL A 361 -33.49 15.62 16.37
N PHE A 362 -34.36 14.65 16.09
CA PHE A 362 -35.22 14.02 17.09
C PHE A 362 -34.47 12.87 17.78
N SER A 363 -34.31 12.94 19.10
CA SER A 363 -33.60 11.93 19.90
C SER A 363 -34.14 11.83 21.33
N THR A 364 -33.61 10.88 22.10
CA THR A 364 -33.95 10.58 23.50
C THR A 364 -33.50 11.70 24.43
N ALA A 365 -34.41 12.16 25.30
CA ALA A 365 -34.10 13.08 26.39
C ALA A 365 -34.11 12.33 27.73
N SER A 366 -33.50 12.91 28.76
CA SER A 366 -33.57 12.32 30.10
C SER A 366 -34.94 12.53 30.73
N LEU A 367 -35.38 11.58 31.55
CA LEU A 367 -36.69 11.65 32.19
C LEU A 367 -36.80 12.86 33.14
N GLN A 368 -37.77 13.74 32.88
CA GLN A 368 -38.05 14.89 33.76
C GLN A 368 -38.96 14.50 34.94
N GLU A 369 -38.85 15.23 36.06
CA GLU A 369 -39.61 14.92 37.27
C GLU A 369 -41.12 15.05 37.05
N GLY A 370 -41.83 13.91 37.07
CA GLY A 370 -43.28 13.83 36.93
C GLY A 370 -43.78 13.36 35.57
N ASP A 371 -42.87 13.16 34.62
CA ASP A 371 -43.16 12.67 33.26
C ASP A 371 -42.98 11.14 33.17
N ASP A 372 -43.32 10.56 32.02
CA ASP A 372 -43.10 9.16 31.67
C ASP A 372 -42.11 9.07 30.50
N TYR A 373 -41.42 7.94 30.34
CA TYR A 373 -40.46 7.74 29.25
C TYR A 373 -41.09 7.83 27.86
N SER A 374 -42.41 7.71 27.75
CA SER A 374 -43.14 8.02 26.50
C SER A 374 -43.07 9.50 26.09
N GLU A 375 -42.70 10.41 26.99
CA GLU A 375 -42.54 11.85 26.76
C GLU A 375 -41.06 12.30 26.80
N ALA A 376 -40.13 11.38 27.06
CA ALA A 376 -38.69 11.65 27.22
C ALA A 376 -37.95 11.71 25.86
N PHE A 377 -38.44 12.54 24.93
CA PHE A 377 -37.86 12.76 23.62
C PHE A 377 -37.92 14.25 23.23
N GLY A 378 -37.04 14.68 22.33
CA GLY A 378 -37.05 16.07 21.86
C GLY A 378 -36.29 16.30 20.56
N LYS A 379 -36.51 17.47 19.96
CA LYS A 379 -35.76 17.95 18.80
C LYS A 379 -34.68 18.92 19.26
N PHE A 380 -33.44 18.66 18.88
CA PHE A 380 -32.27 19.44 19.28
C PHE A 380 -31.48 19.90 18.06
N SER A 381 -30.82 21.06 18.20
CA SER A 381 -29.99 21.63 17.15
C SER A 381 -28.58 21.93 17.70
N GLY A 382 -27.57 21.53 16.93
CA GLY A 382 -26.16 21.73 17.25
C GLY A 382 -25.25 20.78 16.47
N THR A 383 -23.99 21.18 16.31
CA THR A 383 -22.93 20.27 15.82
C THR A 383 -22.73 19.05 16.74
N SER A 384 -23.13 19.16 18.00
CA SER A 384 -23.17 18.06 18.97
C SER A 384 -24.16 16.94 18.63
N LEU A 385 -25.09 17.16 17.68
CA LEU A 385 -25.99 16.14 17.14
C LEU A 385 -25.52 15.61 15.77
N ALA A 386 -24.73 16.41 15.04
CA ALA A 386 -24.11 16.00 13.78
C ALA A 386 -22.96 15.01 14.02
N ALA A 387 -22.12 15.25 15.04
CA ALA A 387 -21.05 14.33 15.44
C ALA A 387 -21.55 12.90 15.71
N PRO A 388 -22.54 12.65 16.59
CA PRO A 388 -23.03 11.31 16.85
C PRO A 388 -23.67 10.62 15.64
N TYR A 389 -24.20 11.39 14.68
CA TYR A 389 -24.70 10.83 13.42
C TYR A 389 -23.57 10.13 12.67
N VAL A 390 -22.41 10.79 12.52
CA VAL A 390 -21.24 10.21 11.86
C VAL A 390 -20.59 9.13 12.71
N THR A 391 -20.55 9.28 14.04
CA THR A 391 -20.10 8.23 14.96
C THR A 391 -20.87 6.92 14.74
N GLY A 392 -22.19 6.99 14.58
CA GLY A 392 -22.99 5.82 14.28
C GLY A 392 -22.68 5.22 12.91
N LEU A 393 -22.47 6.04 11.87
CA LEU A 393 -22.04 5.53 10.57
C LEU A 393 -20.66 4.85 10.65
N THR A 394 -19.73 5.41 11.43
CA THR A 394 -18.43 4.78 11.69
C THR A 394 -18.57 3.43 12.39
N ALA A 395 -19.53 3.28 13.30
CA ALA A 395 -19.80 1.98 13.93
C ALA A 395 -20.29 0.95 12.90
N LEU A 396 -21.19 1.35 11.99
CA LEU A 396 -21.64 0.47 10.90
C LEU A 396 -20.48 0.11 9.94
N MET A 397 -19.56 1.04 9.67
CA MET A 397 -18.38 0.76 8.85
C MET A 397 -17.42 -0.24 9.51
N LEU A 398 -17.19 -0.12 10.82
CA LEU A 398 -16.33 -1.05 11.57
C LEU A 398 -16.97 -2.43 11.74
N GLU A 399 -18.29 -2.52 11.79
CA GLU A 399 -19.00 -3.80 11.76
C GLU A 399 -18.84 -4.50 10.40
N ASP A 400 -18.96 -3.74 9.30
CA ASP A 400 -18.78 -4.25 7.94
C ASP A 400 -17.32 -4.65 7.67
N ASN A 401 -16.38 -3.81 8.09
CA ASN A 401 -14.95 -4.06 7.96
C ASN A 401 -14.19 -3.65 9.25
N PRO A 402 -13.92 -4.61 10.15
CA PRO A 402 -13.22 -4.36 11.42
C PRO A 402 -11.75 -3.96 11.27
N SER A 403 -11.14 -4.08 10.09
CA SER A 403 -9.73 -3.71 9.88
C SER A 403 -9.56 -2.25 9.44
N LEU A 404 -10.65 -1.50 9.25
CA LEU A 404 -10.55 -0.11 8.84
C LEU A 404 -9.82 0.72 9.89
N THR A 405 -8.78 1.41 9.45
CA THR A 405 -8.04 2.36 10.25
C THR A 405 -8.82 3.67 10.41
N PRO A 406 -8.50 4.49 11.44
CA PRO A 406 -9.10 5.82 11.61
C PRO A 406 -8.94 6.74 10.38
N GLU A 407 -7.86 6.56 9.64
CA GLU A 407 -7.57 7.28 8.40
C GLU A 407 -8.50 6.86 7.26
N GLU A 408 -8.62 5.55 7.02
CA GLU A 408 -9.51 5.02 5.98
C GLU A 408 -10.97 5.39 6.28
N ILE A 409 -11.40 5.33 7.54
CA ILE A 409 -12.74 5.79 7.96
C ILE A 409 -12.96 7.25 7.56
N ARG A 410 -12.02 8.13 7.90
CA ARG A 410 -12.09 9.56 7.57
C ARG A 410 -12.17 9.77 6.06
N ASN A 411 -11.31 9.10 5.30
CA ASN A 411 -11.22 9.28 3.85
C ASN A 411 -12.50 8.78 3.16
N ARG A 412 -13.05 7.63 3.57
CA ARG A 412 -14.33 7.12 3.08
C ARG A 412 -15.47 8.10 3.36
N VAL A 413 -15.55 8.63 4.59
CA VAL A 413 -16.57 9.62 4.98
C VAL A 413 -16.46 10.91 4.16
N MET A 414 -15.23 11.39 3.91
CA MET A 414 -15.00 12.59 3.13
C MET A 414 -15.29 12.39 1.63
N ASN A 415 -14.76 11.34 1.03
CA ASN A 415 -14.84 11.08 -0.41
C ASN A 415 -16.27 10.77 -0.90
N SER A 416 -17.11 10.20 -0.03
CA SER A 416 -18.52 9.89 -0.30
C SER A 416 -19.49 11.03 0.05
N ALA A 417 -18.98 12.17 0.55
CA ALA A 417 -19.80 13.31 0.91
C ALA A 417 -20.34 14.06 -0.31
N ASP A 418 -21.46 14.76 -0.12
CA ASP A 418 -22.14 15.57 -1.13
C ASP A 418 -21.77 17.05 -1.01
N PRO A 419 -20.84 17.57 -1.84
CA PRO A 419 -20.46 18.97 -1.80
C PRO A 419 -21.59 19.86 -2.29
N HIS A 420 -21.64 21.09 -1.79
CA HIS A 420 -22.66 22.06 -2.17
C HIS A 420 -22.00 23.35 -2.69
N ALA A 421 -22.31 23.70 -3.95
CA ALA A 421 -21.62 24.77 -4.67
C ALA A 421 -21.72 26.18 -4.04
N GLU A 422 -22.65 26.40 -3.11
CA GLU A 422 -22.79 27.69 -2.39
C GLU A 422 -21.92 27.79 -1.12
N TYR A 423 -21.31 26.69 -0.66
CA TYR A 423 -20.54 26.65 0.57
C TYR A 423 -19.06 26.40 0.27
N SER A 424 -18.18 27.12 0.98
CA SER A 424 -16.74 26.86 0.91
C SER A 424 -16.39 25.58 1.66
N VAL A 425 -15.20 25.03 1.41
CA VAL A 425 -14.70 23.89 2.20
C VAL A 425 -14.58 24.25 3.69
N ASN A 426 -14.26 25.50 4.01
CA ASN A 426 -14.23 25.96 5.41
C ASN A 426 -15.62 26.08 6.06
N ASP A 427 -16.70 25.99 5.29
CA ASP A 427 -18.07 25.93 5.81
C ASP A 427 -18.58 24.48 5.95
N ALA A 428 -18.28 23.63 4.96
CA ALA A 428 -18.92 22.32 4.80
C ALA A 428 -17.96 21.11 4.71
N GLY A 429 -16.65 21.34 4.69
CA GLY A 429 -15.65 20.30 4.46
C GLY A 429 -15.77 19.68 3.07
N ALA A 430 -15.72 18.35 3.00
CA ALA A 430 -15.99 17.58 1.79
C ALA A 430 -17.49 17.63 1.37
N GLY A 431 -18.37 18.08 2.27
CA GLY A 431 -19.80 18.19 2.04
C GLY A 431 -20.63 17.42 3.05
N ARG A 432 -21.90 17.18 2.70
CA ARG A 432 -22.85 16.47 3.55
C ARG A 432 -22.65 14.96 3.43
N VAL A 433 -22.51 14.26 4.54
CA VAL A 433 -22.41 12.78 4.53
C VAL A 433 -23.67 12.14 3.93
N LYS A 434 -23.48 11.13 3.07
CA LYS A 434 -24.54 10.32 2.46
C LYS A 434 -24.36 8.85 2.83
N PRO A 435 -25.18 8.30 3.77
CA PRO A 435 -25.03 6.93 4.24
C PRO A 435 -24.93 5.88 3.13
N VAL A 436 -25.83 5.89 2.13
CA VAL A 436 -25.82 4.85 1.09
C VAL A 436 -24.60 4.94 0.17
N GLU A 437 -24.15 6.15 -0.17
CA GLU A 437 -22.96 6.35 -1.01
C GLU A 437 -21.69 5.91 -0.26
N LEU A 438 -21.64 6.14 1.06
CA LEU A 438 -20.52 5.73 1.91
C LEU A 438 -20.26 4.21 1.87
N PHE A 439 -21.32 3.39 1.86
CA PHE A 439 -21.21 1.91 1.80
C PHE A 439 -21.12 1.35 0.38
N ASN A 440 -21.46 2.13 -0.65
CA ASN A 440 -21.36 1.70 -2.05
C ASN A 440 -20.08 2.17 -2.73
N ALA A 441 -19.34 3.11 -2.15
CA ALA A 441 -18.11 3.62 -2.73
C ALA A 441 -17.03 2.53 -2.74
N GLU A 442 -16.45 2.30 -3.91
CA GLU A 442 -15.32 1.37 -4.11
C GLU A 442 -14.04 2.11 -4.53
N ILE A 443 -14.15 3.42 -4.81
CA ILE A 443 -13.03 4.28 -5.20
C ILE A 443 -12.81 5.30 -4.09
N PHE A 444 -11.58 5.38 -3.60
CA PHE A 444 -11.16 6.34 -2.59
C PHE A 444 -9.89 7.05 -3.04
N ALA A 445 -9.68 8.26 -2.56
CA ALA A 445 -8.51 9.02 -2.89
C ALA A 445 -8.08 9.94 -1.73
N GLY A 446 -6.78 10.13 -1.58
CA GLY A 446 -6.24 10.99 -0.55
C GLY A 446 -4.81 11.44 -0.85
N PHE A 447 -4.44 12.59 -0.30
CA PHE A 447 -3.08 13.10 -0.36
C PHE A 447 -2.29 12.63 0.86
N SER A 448 -1.02 12.32 0.68
CA SER A 448 -0.11 12.10 1.80
C SER A 448 0.09 13.40 2.58
N GLU A 449 -0.16 13.35 3.88
CA GLU A 449 0.10 14.42 4.83
C GLU A 449 0.85 13.86 6.04
N SER A 450 1.52 14.72 6.81
CA SER A 450 2.26 14.30 8.00
C SER A 450 1.71 14.95 9.28
N TYR A 451 1.58 14.17 10.36
CA TYR A 451 1.47 14.70 11.71
C TYR A 451 2.85 15.05 12.21
N ASN A 452 3.03 16.22 12.83
CA ASN A 452 4.18 16.44 13.69
C ASN A 452 3.79 16.09 15.12
N ILE A 453 4.54 15.18 15.75
CA ILE A 453 4.34 14.71 17.12
C ILE A 453 5.70 14.66 17.78
N GLU A 454 5.92 15.55 18.75
CA GLU A 454 7.13 15.52 19.59
C GLU A 454 8.41 15.37 18.75
N ASP A 455 8.50 16.15 17.66
CA ASP A 455 9.58 16.19 16.66
C ASP A 455 9.70 15.01 15.68
N GLU A 456 8.69 14.13 15.61
CA GLU A 456 8.56 13.08 14.59
C GLU A 456 7.42 13.35 13.61
N PHE A 457 7.63 12.97 12.35
CA PHE A 457 6.64 13.06 11.29
C PHE A 457 6.01 11.70 11.04
N ILE A 458 4.69 11.60 11.24
CA ILE A 458 3.91 10.40 10.91
C ILE A 458 3.06 10.69 9.68
N ASP A 459 3.38 10.01 8.57
CA ASP A 459 2.61 10.12 7.34
C ASP A 459 1.28 9.36 7.43
N TYR A 460 0.26 9.95 6.82
CA TYR A 460 -1.10 9.42 6.71
C TYR A 460 -1.76 10.01 5.47
N ARG A 461 -2.72 9.31 4.88
CA ARG A 461 -3.51 9.85 3.75
C ARG A 461 -4.69 10.64 4.28
N TYR A 462 -4.87 11.85 3.76
CA TYR A 462 -6.02 12.69 4.05
C TYR A 462 -6.93 12.77 2.83
N GLY A 463 -8.24 12.61 3.02
CA GLY A 463 -9.27 12.58 1.96
C GLY A 463 -9.51 13.90 1.22
N GLY A 464 -8.52 14.80 1.19
CA GLY A 464 -8.47 16.09 0.54
C GLY A 464 -7.03 16.60 0.51
N TRP A 465 -6.81 17.87 0.18
CA TRP A 465 -5.48 18.47 0.17
C TRP A 465 -5.41 19.71 1.06
N ASN A 466 -4.88 19.55 2.28
CA ASN A 466 -4.55 20.70 3.13
C ASN A 466 -3.17 21.23 2.79
N LEU A 467 -3.14 22.43 2.26
CA LEU A 467 -1.89 23.12 1.98
C LEU A 467 -1.50 24.08 3.12
N GLY A 468 -2.43 24.45 3.99
CA GLY A 468 -2.19 25.41 5.06
C GLY A 468 -1.72 26.76 4.53
N MET A 469 -0.87 27.46 5.28
CA MET A 469 -0.31 28.75 4.85
C MET A 469 0.86 28.57 3.89
N ASN A 470 0.67 29.06 2.66
CA ASN A 470 1.66 29.00 1.60
C ASN A 470 2.09 30.40 1.18
N ARG A 471 3.40 30.63 1.27
CA ARG A 471 4.04 31.86 0.82
C ARG A 471 4.59 31.61 -0.58
N PHE A 472 3.91 32.12 -1.58
CA PHE A 472 4.29 31.96 -2.97
C PHE A 472 4.95 33.26 -3.46
N SER A 473 6.18 33.20 -3.99
CA SER A 473 6.62 34.20 -4.96
C SER A 473 5.89 33.92 -6.27
N ASP A 474 5.67 34.93 -7.11
CA ASP A 474 5.03 34.74 -8.42
C ASP A 474 5.74 33.59 -9.18
N ASN A 475 4.97 32.66 -9.77
CA ASN A 475 5.42 31.47 -10.52
C ASN A 475 5.92 30.22 -9.77
N ARG A 476 5.90 30.14 -8.43
CA ARG A 476 6.20 28.87 -7.73
C ARG A 476 5.04 27.84 -7.85
N VAL A 477 5.41 26.58 -8.04
CA VAL A 477 4.51 25.41 -8.09
C VAL A 477 4.71 24.58 -6.82
N LYS A 478 3.62 24.17 -6.16
CA LYS A 478 3.62 23.18 -5.08
C LYS A 478 3.04 21.89 -5.64
N GLN A 479 3.77 20.79 -5.52
CA GLN A 479 3.34 19.47 -5.99
C GLN A 479 3.18 18.54 -4.79
N GLU A 480 2.13 17.72 -4.79
CA GLU A 480 1.96 16.60 -3.85
C GLU A 480 1.31 15.43 -4.60
N SER A 481 1.51 14.23 -4.06
CA SER A 481 0.94 13.00 -4.62
C SER A 481 -0.49 12.75 -4.13
N LEU A 482 -1.39 12.52 -5.07
CA LEU A 482 -2.73 12.01 -4.84
C LEU A 482 -2.72 10.50 -5.08
N ILE A 483 -3.03 9.73 -4.04
CA ILE A 483 -3.17 8.28 -4.12
C ILE A 483 -4.63 7.96 -4.35
N VAL A 484 -4.93 7.16 -5.38
CA VAL A 484 -6.28 6.72 -5.74
C VAL A 484 -6.34 5.20 -5.62
N THR A 485 -7.19 4.72 -4.71
CA THR A 485 -7.40 3.31 -4.41
C THR A 485 -8.69 2.81 -5.04
N ASN A 486 -8.62 1.65 -5.69
CA ASN A 486 -9.74 0.93 -6.26
C ASN A 486 -9.94 -0.41 -5.54
N GLU A 487 -10.95 -0.46 -4.68
CA GLU A 487 -11.37 -1.65 -3.92
C GLU A 487 -12.43 -2.47 -4.65
N SER A 488 -12.78 -2.13 -5.88
CA SER A 488 -13.70 -2.93 -6.69
C SER A 488 -12.98 -4.13 -7.32
N LEU A 489 -13.76 -5.10 -7.79
CA LEU A 489 -13.24 -6.25 -8.55
C LEU A 489 -13.02 -5.92 -10.04
N ASN A 490 -13.24 -4.68 -10.47
CA ASN A 490 -13.11 -4.26 -11.86
C ASN A 490 -12.09 -3.11 -11.98
N THR A 491 -11.44 -3.02 -13.12
CA THR A 491 -10.60 -1.86 -13.46
C THR A 491 -11.48 -0.60 -13.59
N ALA A 492 -11.07 0.50 -12.97
CA ALA A 492 -11.77 1.77 -13.00
C ALA A 492 -11.07 2.78 -13.92
N GLU A 493 -11.80 3.32 -14.90
CA GLU A 493 -11.35 4.45 -15.72
C GLU A 493 -11.90 5.75 -15.14
N LEU A 494 -11.02 6.63 -14.66
CA LEU A 494 -11.38 7.87 -13.97
C LEU A 494 -10.97 9.09 -14.80
N GLU A 495 -11.90 10.05 -14.96
CA GLU A 495 -11.64 11.38 -15.50
C GLU A 495 -11.53 12.39 -14.36
N LEU A 496 -10.42 13.13 -14.32
CA LEU A 496 -10.11 14.08 -13.26
C LEU A 496 -10.34 15.51 -13.70
N GLU A 497 -11.05 16.26 -12.86
CA GLU A 497 -11.26 17.70 -13.02
C GLU A 497 -10.57 18.47 -11.89
N TYR A 498 -9.59 19.30 -12.27
CA TYR A 498 -8.86 20.20 -11.39
C TYR A 498 -9.43 21.62 -11.51
N ASN A 499 -10.71 21.78 -11.17
CA ASN A 499 -11.36 23.09 -11.23
C ASN A 499 -11.23 23.75 -9.86
N VAL A 500 -10.39 24.79 -9.74
CA VAL A 500 -10.43 25.75 -8.62
C VAL A 500 -11.28 26.94 -9.06
N PHE A 501 -12.30 27.30 -8.29
CA PHE A 501 -13.35 28.28 -8.60
C PHE A 501 -12.73 29.56 -9.13
N ASP A 502 -12.87 29.82 -10.44
CA ASP A 502 -12.98 31.13 -11.14
C ASP A 502 -12.16 32.31 -10.58
N ARG A 503 -11.04 32.06 -9.90
CA ARG A 503 -10.20 33.07 -9.27
C ARG A 503 -8.96 33.20 -10.12
N GLU A 504 -8.96 34.25 -10.96
CA GLU A 504 -7.80 34.60 -11.77
C GLU A 504 -6.54 34.66 -10.89
N GLY A 505 -5.55 33.83 -11.21
CA GLY A 505 -4.28 33.78 -10.49
C GLY A 505 -3.93 32.46 -9.81
N ILE A 506 -4.69 31.38 -10.01
CA ILE A 506 -4.38 30.04 -9.50
C ILE A 506 -4.53 29.03 -10.63
N ASP A 507 -3.57 28.12 -10.75
CA ASP A 507 -3.60 26.98 -11.66
C ASP A 507 -3.43 25.69 -10.85
N LEU A 508 -4.36 24.75 -11.03
CA LEU A 508 -4.34 23.43 -10.41
C LEU A 508 -4.30 22.42 -11.55
N SER A 509 -3.29 21.56 -11.59
CA SER A 509 -3.05 20.65 -12.71
C SER A 509 -2.58 19.27 -12.26
N GLY A 510 -2.79 18.28 -13.13
CA GLY A 510 -2.44 16.89 -12.93
C GLY A 510 -2.97 16.04 -14.10
N PRO A 511 -2.80 14.70 -14.07
CA PRO A 511 -3.34 13.82 -15.09
C PRO A 511 -4.85 13.95 -15.21
N LYS A 512 -5.36 14.18 -16.43
CA LYS A 512 -6.81 14.33 -16.68
C LYS A 512 -7.56 13.01 -16.73
N LYS A 513 -6.83 11.89 -16.91
CA LYS A 513 -7.36 10.54 -16.99
C LYS A 513 -6.39 9.58 -16.36
N ILE A 514 -6.91 8.64 -15.58
CA ILE A 514 -6.15 7.54 -14.99
C ILE A 514 -6.93 6.24 -15.13
N THR A 515 -6.21 5.13 -15.10
CA THR A 515 -6.78 3.78 -14.99
C THR A 515 -6.25 3.16 -13.71
N VAL A 516 -7.16 2.67 -12.87
CA VAL A 516 -6.79 2.01 -11.60
C VAL A 516 -7.26 0.56 -11.69
N GLU A 517 -6.34 -0.38 -11.66
CA GLU A 517 -6.68 -1.80 -11.74
C GLU A 517 -7.54 -2.25 -10.54
N ALA A 518 -8.28 -3.34 -10.71
CA ALA A 518 -9.06 -3.93 -9.63
C ALA A 518 -8.17 -4.27 -8.43
N GLN A 519 -8.63 -3.98 -7.21
CA GLN A 519 -7.89 -4.25 -5.96
C GLN A 519 -6.48 -3.63 -5.95
N SER A 520 -6.32 -2.41 -6.47
CA SER A 520 -5.02 -1.75 -6.58
C SER A 520 -5.11 -0.26 -6.28
N GLU A 521 -3.96 0.40 -6.22
CA GLU A 521 -3.86 1.84 -6.12
C GLU A 521 -2.92 2.42 -7.17
N VAL A 522 -3.11 3.70 -7.50
CA VAL A 522 -2.22 4.48 -8.35
C VAL A 522 -1.91 5.80 -7.67
N GLU A 523 -0.67 6.25 -7.80
CA GLU A 523 -0.22 7.54 -7.32
C GLU A 523 -0.07 8.50 -8.49
N ILE A 524 -0.61 9.72 -8.37
CA ILE A 524 -0.50 10.75 -9.39
C ILE A 524 -0.08 12.10 -8.84
N PRO A 525 0.77 12.85 -9.55
CA PRO A 525 1.18 14.19 -9.12
C PRO A 525 0.05 15.20 -9.35
N VAL A 526 -0.25 16.01 -8.34
CA VAL A 526 -1.13 17.17 -8.46
C VAL A 526 -0.36 18.43 -8.08
N ARG A 527 -0.48 19.46 -8.91
CA ARG A 527 0.32 20.70 -8.85
C ARG A 527 -0.59 21.90 -8.63
N LEU A 528 -0.25 22.74 -7.66
CA LEU A 528 -0.84 24.06 -7.43
C LEU A 528 0.17 25.16 -7.74
N ARG A 529 -0.21 26.12 -8.58
CA ARG A 529 0.61 27.28 -8.95
C ARG A 529 -0.14 28.59 -8.71
N ARG A 530 0.51 29.56 -8.08
CA ARG A 530 0.02 30.96 -8.01
C ARG A 530 0.52 31.74 -9.23
N THR A 531 -0.40 32.15 -10.10
CA THR A 531 -0.14 32.85 -11.36
C THR A 531 -0.41 34.36 -11.29
N SER A 532 -0.96 34.88 -10.19
CA SER A 532 -1.16 36.33 -9.96
C SER A 532 -1.35 36.67 -8.47
N SER A 533 -0.94 37.88 -8.06
CA SER A 533 -1.18 38.42 -6.71
C SER A 533 -2.64 38.72 -6.38
N THR A 534 -3.55 38.68 -7.37
CA THR A 534 -5.01 38.72 -7.13
C THR A 534 -5.54 37.48 -6.41
N ALA A 535 -4.76 36.41 -6.36
CA ALA A 535 -5.08 35.14 -5.70
C ALA A 535 -4.90 35.17 -4.16
N ASP A 536 -4.29 36.22 -3.59
CA ASP A 536 -3.97 36.27 -2.16
C ASP A 536 -5.18 36.11 -1.23
N GLY A 537 -4.91 35.49 -0.08
CA GLY A 537 -5.87 35.12 0.95
C GLY A 537 -6.31 33.66 0.85
N ASN A 538 -7.32 33.31 1.63
CA ASN A 538 -7.87 31.97 1.68
C ASN A 538 -8.51 31.55 0.35
N VAL A 539 -8.18 30.35 -0.11
CA VAL A 539 -8.79 29.68 -1.27
C VAL A 539 -9.14 28.25 -0.92
N SER A 540 -10.26 27.79 -1.47
CA SER A 540 -10.71 26.41 -1.31
C SER A 540 -11.65 25.99 -2.43
N ASP A 541 -11.52 24.75 -2.91
CA ASP A 541 -12.44 24.12 -3.86
C ASP A 541 -12.31 22.58 -3.79
N TYR A 542 -12.65 21.85 -4.85
CA TYR A 542 -12.62 20.40 -4.92
C TYR A 542 -11.94 19.90 -6.19
N ILE A 543 -11.07 18.90 -6.06
CA ILE A 543 -10.70 18.01 -7.17
C ILE A 543 -11.81 16.97 -7.33
N ARG A 544 -12.19 16.66 -8.57
CA ARG A 544 -13.26 15.69 -8.85
C ARG A 544 -12.72 14.52 -9.66
N LEU A 545 -12.99 13.31 -9.20
CA LEU A 545 -12.72 12.08 -9.93
C LEU A 545 -14.08 11.52 -10.35
N ASN A 546 -14.31 11.44 -11.67
CA ASN A 546 -15.54 10.88 -12.22
C ASN A 546 -15.24 9.55 -12.90
N GLU A 547 -15.94 8.50 -12.50
CA GLU A 547 -15.85 7.23 -13.19
C GLU A 547 -16.60 7.28 -14.52
N ARG A 548 -15.96 6.79 -15.59
CA ARG A 548 -16.50 6.85 -16.94
C ARG A 548 -17.78 6.00 -17.12
N SER A 549 -17.98 4.99 -16.27
CA SER A 549 -19.20 4.18 -16.18
C SER A 549 -20.44 5.01 -15.76
N GLY A 550 -20.22 6.14 -15.09
CA GLY A 550 -21.21 7.17 -14.76
C GLY A 550 -21.74 7.15 -13.33
N ASP A 551 -21.38 6.15 -12.52
CA ASP A 551 -21.97 5.93 -11.19
C ASP A 551 -21.05 6.39 -10.03
N GLY A 552 -19.71 6.28 -10.14
CA GLY A 552 -18.77 6.73 -9.10
C GLY A 552 -18.31 8.19 -9.25
N LYS A 553 -18.44 8.99 -8.17
CA LYS A 553 -17.88 10.35 -8.07
C LYS A 553 -17.20 10.57 -6.73
N VAL A 554 -15.91 10.89 -6.76
CA VAL A 554 -15.14 11.27 -5.57
C VAL A 554 -14.83 12.76 -5.61
N TYR A 555 -15.08 13.44 -4.50
CA TYR A 555 -14.79 14.86 -4.31
C TYR A 555 -13.71 15.02 -3.24
N LEU A 556 -12.62 15.68 -3.59
CA LEU A 556 -11.48 15.92 -2.70
C LEU A 556 -11.41 17.42 -2.38
N PRO A 557 -11.78 17.86 -1.18
CA PRO A 557 -11.63 19.25 -0.79
C PRO A 557 -10.15 19.66 -0.85
N VAL A 558 -9.87 20.84 -1.40
CA VAL A 558 -8.55 21.47 -1.46
C VAL A 558 -8.64 22.82 -0.79
N GLY A 559 -7.64 23.20 0.02
CA GLY A 559 -7.64 24.49 0.69
C GLY A 559 -6.25 24.98 1.06
N ALA A 560 -6.04 26.27 0.83
CA ALA A 560 -4.77 26.96 1.06
C ALA A 560 -5.01 28.41 1.51
N GLU A 561 -4.10 28.94 2.32
CA GLU A 561 -3.95 30.39 2.52
C GLU A 561 -2.78 30.87 1.68
N LEU A 562 -3.03 31.71 0.67
CA LEU A 562 -2.00 32.22 -0.23
C LEU A 562 -1.53 33.61 0.20
N THR A 563 -0.22 33.83 0.28
CA THR A 563 0.35 35.17 0.50
C THR A 563 1.61 35.38 -0.35
N GLU A 564 1.87 36.63 -0.74
CA GLU A 564 3.10 37.05 -1.41
C GLU A 564 4.33 36.71 -0.54
N ALA A 565 5.27 35.95 -1.09
CA ALA A 565 6.56 35.72 -0.43
C ALA A 565 7.34 37.04 -0.30
N GLU A 566 8.12 37.22 0.78
CA GLU A 566 9.15 38.28 0.80
C GLU A 566 10.09 38.06 -0.39
N GLU A 567 10.48 39.13 -1.11
CA GLU A 567 11.43 39.03 -2.24
C GLU A 567 12.62 38.17 -1.80
N ALA A 568 12.89 37.10 -2.56
CA ALA A 568 14.03 36.23 -2.32
C ALA A 568 15.29 37.13 -2.22
N PRO A 569 16.12 37.00 -1.17
CA PRO A 569 17.28 37.85 -0.97
C PRO A 569 18.42 37.51 -1.95
N TYR A 570 18.12 36.82 -3.05
CA TYR A 570 19.03 36.34 -4.07
C TYR A 570 18.37 36.39 -5.47
N ASP A 571 19.21 36.48 -6.49
CA ASP A 571 18.87 36.34 -7.91
C ASP A 571 19.71 35.18 -8.47
N LEU A 572 19.06 34.15 -8.99
CA LEU A 572 19.66 32.92 -9.53
C LEU A 572 19.51 32.89 -11.06
N ASN A 573 20.64 32.92 -11.77
CA ASN A 573 20.70 32.69 -13.21
C ASN A 573 21.45 31.40 -13.51
N LEU A 574 20.87 30.56 -14.37
CA LEU A 574 21.50 29.37 -14.94
C LEU A 574 21.92 29.66 -16.38
N SER A 575 23.12 29.26 -16.78
CA SER A 575 23.54 29.42 -18.17
C SER A 575 24.59 28.39 -18.59
N PRO A 576 24.44 27.76 -19.78
CA PRO A 576 23.28 27.76 -20.67
C PRO A 576 22.15 26.82 -20.16
N GLU A 577 20.91 27.06 -20.60
CA GLU A 577 19.75 26.17 -20.31
C GLU A 577 19.53 25.10 -21.40
N PHE A 578 20.03 25.36 -22.61
CA PHE A 578 20.05 24.44 -23.76
C PHE A 578 21.49 24.27 -24.21
N PHE A 579 21.99 23.03 -24.25
CA PHE A 579 23.37 22.81 -24.65
C PHE A 579 23.58 21.41 -25.23
N ASN A 580 24.54 21.33 -26.14
CA ASN A 580 25.03 20.10 -26.72
C ASN A 580 26.33 19.65 -26.05
N GLY A 581 26.82 18.46 -26.38
CA GLY A 581 28.03 17.85 -25.79
C GLY A 581 29.34 18.65 -25.95
N ASP A 582 29.31 19.84 -26.55
CA ASP A 582 30.44 20.78 -26.58
C ASP A 582 30.53 21.68 -25.33
N VAL A 583 29.49 21.71 -24.48
CA VAL A 583 29.48 22.43 -23.19
C VAL A 583 29.83 21.47 -22.06
N GLU A 584 30.92 21.73 -21.35
CA GLU A 584 31.43 20.85 -20.29
C GLU A 584 30.80 21.11 -18.90
N ALA A 585 30.09 22.24 -18.68
CA ALA A 585 29.46 22.58 -17.39
C ALA A 585 28.34 23.63 -17.48
N ILE A 586 27.42 23.63 -16.50
CA ILE A 586 26.40 24.68 -16.29
C ILE A 586 26.91 25.70 -15.28
N GLU A 587 26.85 27.00 -15.60
CA GLU A 587 27.17 28.08 -14.67
C GLU A 587 25.94 28.47 -13.83
N TYR A 588 26.13 28.46 -12.51
CA TYR A 588 25.22 29.00 -11.51
C TYR A 588 25.68 30.41 -11.10
N ASP A 589 25.02 31.45 -11.59
CA ASP A 589 25.27 32.82 -11.12
C ASP A 589 24.22 33.24 -10.10
N VAL A 590 24.54 33.00 -8.83
CA VAL A 590 23.75 33.46 -7.70
C VAL A 590 24.31 34.78 -7.17
N THR A 591 23.48 35.83 -7.19
CA THR A 591 23.78 37.10 -6.53
C THR A 591 22.86 37.30 -5.34
N SER A 592 23.42 37.35 -4.13
CA SER A 592 22.67 37.52 -2.88
C SER A 592 23.22 38.64 -2.01
N ASP A 593 22.33 39.31 -1.28
CA ASP A 593 22.70 40.23 -0.20
C ASP A 593 23.12 39.48 1.09
N LEU A 594 22.92 38.16 1.12
CA LEU A 594 23.28 37.25 2.22
C LEU A 594 24.40 36.29 1.80
N GLU A 595 25.10 35.70 2.78
CA GLU A 595 26.15 34.71 2.55
C GLU A 595 25.50 33.36 2.24
N ILE A 596 25.81 32.79 1.07
CA ILE A 596 25.35 31.46 0.64
C ILE A 596 26.34 30.43 1.19
N ASP A 597 25.81 29.41 1.87
CA ASP A 597 26.61 28.33 2.43
C ASP A 597 26.82 27.23 1.37
N GLU A 598 25.73 26.79 0.73
CA GLU A 598 25.68 25.61 -0.13
C GLU A 598 24.50 25.71 -1.10
N ILE A 599 24.62 25.10 -2.28
CA ILE A 599 23.51 24.91 -3.22
C ILE A 599 23.37 23.41 -3.46
N GLU A 600 22.28 22.83 -3.01
CA GLU A 600 21.90 21.45 -3.28
C GLU A 600 20.96 21.43 -4.49
N THR A 601 21.13 20.49 -5.41
CA THR A 601 20.24 20.33 -6.55
C THR A 601 19.87 18.86 -6.69
N GLU A 602 18.57 18.58 -6.75
CA GLU A 602 18.02 17.30 -7.18
C GLU A 602 17.68 17.39 -8.67
N ILE A 603 17.99 16.33 -9.42
CA ILE A 603 17.76 16.27 -10.86
C ILE A 603 16.83 15.11 -11.19
N ALA A 604 15.77 15.39 -11.95
CA ALA A 604 14.78 14.42 -12.42
C ALA A 604 14.56 14.58 -13.93
N PRO A 605 14.27 13.52 -14.69
CA PRO A 605 13.87 13.65 -16.08
C PRO A 605 12.53 14.39 -16.18
N LEU A 606 12.32 15.27 -17.14
CA LEU A 606 11.05 16.01 -17.27
C LEU A 606 9.83 15.09 -17.48
N THR A 607 10.06 13.88 -18.00
CA THR A 607 9.05 12.86 -18.27
C THR A 607 8.78 11.94 -17.07
N GLU A 608 9.63 11.95 -16.05
CA GLU A 608 9.59 11.03 -14.89
C GLU A 608 9.82 11.83 -13.60
N ASN A 609 8.91 11.76 -12.63
CA ASN A 609 9.08 12.55 -11.39
C ASN A 609 10.11 11.97 -10.41
N ASP A 610 10.76 10.85 -10.76
CA ASP A 610 11.74 10.22 -9.90
C ASP A 610 13.10 10.91 -10.05
N PRO A 611 13.70 11.43 -8.96
CA PRO A 611 15.01 12.04 -9.04
C PRO A 611 16.05 10.98 -9.42
N LEU A 612 16.81 11.26 -10.49
CA LEU A 612 17.96 10.45 -10.87
C LEU A 612 19.01 10.46 -9.75
N GLY A 613 19.12 11.61 -9.07
CA GLY A 613 19.98 11.80 -7.93
C GLY A 613 20.19 13.28 -7.63
N SER A 614 21.28 13.61 -6.95
CA SER A 614 21.56 14.98 -6.53
C SER A 614 23.02 15.36 -6.66
N PHE A 615 23.28 16.66 -6.70
CA PHE A 615 24.63 17.20 -6.57
C PHE A 615 24.60 18.43 -5.68
N THR A 616 25.78 18.76 -5.16
CA THR A 616 25.93 19.86 -4.22
C THR A 616 27.11 20.71 -4.62
N LEU A 617 26.87 22.00 -4.80
CA LEU A 617 27.89 23.00 -5.09
C LEU A 617 28.16 23.80 -3.81
N SER A 618 29.43 23.85 -3.43
CA SER A 618 29.86 24.79 -2.39
C SER A 618 29.77 26.23 -2.92
N SER A 619 29.62 27.22 -2.05
CA SER A 619 29.60 28.63 -2.49
C SER A 619 30.86 29.13 -3.22
N ALA A 620 31.94 28.35 -3.22
CA ALA A 620 33.16 28.60 -4.00
C ALA A 620 33.10 28.01 -5.42
N GLU A 621 32.28 27.01 -5.64
CA GLU A 621 32.04 26.35 -6.92
C GLU A 621 30.79 26.96 -7.55
N LYS A 622 30.94 27.44 -8.79
CA LYS A 622 29.86 28.11 -9.53
C LYS A 622 29.48 27.36 -10.80
N GLU A 623 30.08 26.20 -11.01
CA GLU A 623 29.96 25.42 -12.23
C GLU A 623 29.62 23.99 -11.82
N TRP A 624 28.67 23.39 -12.53
CA TRP A 624 28.30 21.99 -12.39
C TRP A 624 28.69 21.24 -13.66
N ASP A 625 29.59 20.26 -13.54
CA ASP A 625 30.16 19.49 -14.65
C ASP A 625 29.19 18.39 -15.19
N LEU A 626 27.87 18.61 -15.09
CA LEU A 626 26.82 17.69 -15.55
C LEU A 626 26.89 16.28 -14.93
N THR A 627 27.51 16.16 -13.76
CA THR A 627 27.59 14.90 -13.01
C THR A 627 26.78 14.96 -11.73
N TYR A 628 25.92 13.98 -11.49
CA TYR A 628 25.15 13.87 -10.25
C TYR A 628 25.52 12.59 -9.49
N SER A 629 25.23 12.56 -8.20
CA SER A 629 25.29 11.32 -7.40
C SER A 629 23.93 10.64 -7.52
N ASN A 630 23.87 9.48 -8.15
CA ASN A 630 22.63 8.73 -8.28
C ASN A 630 22.11 8.25 -6.90
N LEU A 631 20.93 7.64 -6.86
CA LEU A 631 20.33 7.12 -5.60
C LEU A 631 21.20 6.09 -4.86
N GLU A 632 22.17 5.47 -5.54
CA GLU A 632 23.13 4.53 -4.97
C GLU A 632 24.42 5.22 -4.47
N GLY A 633 24.55 6.54 -4.67
CA GLY A 633 25.69 7.36 -4.28
C GLY A 633 26.86 7.33 -5.26
N GLU A 634 26.65 6.84 -6.49
CA GLU A 634 27.66 6.82 -7.55
C GLU A 634 27.60 8.09 -8.38
N THR A 635 28.76 8.63 -8.77
CA THR A 635 28.83 9.79 -9.67
C THR A 635 28.58 9.36 -11.11
N VAL A 636 27.52 9.88 -11.72
CA VAL A 636 27.02 9.56 -13.06
C VAL A 636 26.95 10.84 -13.91
N GLU A 637 27.31 10.75 -15.20
CA GLU A 637 27.13 11.85 -16.16
C GLU A 637 25.68 11.90 -16.66
N LEU A 638 25.18 13.10 -16.93
CA LEU A 638 23.83 13.29 -17.47
C LEU A 638 23.70 12.74 -18.90
N ASP A 639 22.63 12.01 -19.18
CA ASP A 639 22.31 11.48 -20.51
C ASP A 639 21.50 12.47 -21.36
N ASP A 640 21.33 12.20 -22.64
CA ASP A 640 20.53 13.06 -23.53
C ASP A 640 19.07 13.05 -23.08
N GLY A 641 18.48 14.22 -22.86
CA GLY A 641 17.13 14.33 -22.35
C GLY A 641 16.75 15.72 -21.84
N PHE A 642 15.54 15.77 -21.31
CA PHE A 642 14.95 16.93 -20.65
C PHE A 642 14.98 16.70 -19.16
N TYR A 643 15.38 17.70 -18.38
CA TYR A 643 15.53 17.54 -16.94
C TYR A 643 14.96 18.73 -16.18
N ASP A 644 14.30 18.44 -15.07
CA ASP A 644 13.97 19.41 -14.04
C ASP A 644 15.03 19.36 -12.94
N LEU A 645 15.51 20.54 -12.57
CA LEU A 645 16.43 20.79 -11.46
C LEU A 645 15.63 21.42 -10.33
N ASP A 646 15.53 20.74 -9.19
CA ASP A 646 15.06 21.33 -7.93
C ASP A 646 16.25 21.82 -7.12
N ILE A 647 16.40 23.14 -7.01
CA ILE A 647 17.58 23.82 -6.51
C ILE A 647 17.27 24.37 -5.11
N ARG A 648 17.93 23.84 -4.09
CA ARG A 648 17.91 24.35 -2.71
C ARG A 648 19.14 25.20 -2.42
N ILE A 649 18.94 26.48 -2.15
CA ILE A 649 20.00 27.42 -1.78
C ILE A 649 20.01 27.61 -0.26
N HIS A 650 21.06 27.12 0.39
CA HIS A 650 21.27 27.23 1.83
C HIS A 650 21.89 28.58 2.20
N ILE A 651 21.22 29.31 3.10
CA ILE A 651 21.64 30.62 3.57
C ILE A 651 21.41 30.70 5.10
N ASN A 652 22.47 30.57 5.89
CA ASN A 652 22.40 30.39 7.36
C ASN A 652 21.61 29.11 7.76
N ASN A 653 20.94 29.11 8.93
CA ASN A 653 20.11 27.99 9.43
C ASN A 653 18.78 27.80 8.65
N GLY A 654 18.79 27.88 7.32
CA GLY A 654 17.62 27.68 6.47
C GLY A 654 18.00 27.62 4.99
N TYR A 655 17.02 27.28 4.13
CA TYR A 655 17.21 27.16 2.69
C TYR A 655 16.02 27.74 1.92
N PHE A 656 16.21 27.98 0.62
CA PHE A 656 15.18 28.39 -0.32
C PHE A 656 15.18 27.45 -1.53
N GLU A 657 14.01 27.01 -1.98
CA GLU A 657 13.87 26.09 -3.12
C GLU A 657 13.47 26.83 -4.40
N GLU A 658 13.93 26.36 -5.56
CA GLU A 658 13.62 26.89 -6.87
C GLU A 658 13.75 25.82 -7.96
N ASN A 659 12.77 25.72 -8.86
CA ASN A 659 12.79 24.74 -9.95
C ASN A 659 13.18 25.37 -11.30
N ARG A 660 13.97 24.65 -12.11
CA ARG A 660 14.46 25.06 -13.44
C ARG A 660 14.53 23.88 -14.40
N THR A 661 14.18 24.09 -15.66
CA THR A 661 14.31 23.06 -16.70
C THR A 661 15.57 23.28 -17.52
N ILE A 662 16.29 22.20 -17.82
CA ILE A 662 17.45 22.18 -18.74
C ILE A 662 17.27 21.12 -19.83
N VAL A 663 17.93 21.32 -20.97
CA VAL A 663 17.91 20.38 -22.10
C VAL A 663 19.34 20.01 -22.50
N TYR A 664 19.64 18.71 -22.46
CA TYR A 664 20.91 18.17 -22.91
C TYR A 664 20.68 17.25 -24.11
N ASN A 665 21.21 17.60 -25.28
CA ASN A 665 21.08 16.78 -26.49
C ASN A 665 22.38 16.80 -27.30
N ARG A 666 22.98 15.63 -27.53
CA ARG A 666 24.19 15.45 -28.35
C ARG A 666 23.85 15.00 -29.77
N GLU A 667 22.61 14.61 -30.04
CA GLU A 667 22.19 14.11 -31.35
C GLU A 667 21.82 15.24 -32.31
N ALA A 668 22.48 15.26 -33.48
CA ALA A 668 22.14 16.20 -34.55
C ALA A 668 20.84 15.78 -35.26
N PRO A 669 19.99 16.73 -35.67
CA PRO A 669 18.77 16.44 -36.43
C PRO A 669 19.03 15.64 -37.72
N GLN A 670 18.11 14.73 -38.05
CA GLN A 670 18.22 13.85 -39.21
C GLN A 670 17.11 14.15 -40.24
N PRO A 671 17.37 14.98 -41.26
CA PRO A 671 16.42 15.23 -42.35
C PRO A 671 16.29 14.04 -43.31
N ALA A 672 15.07 13.79 -43.78
CA ALA A 672 14.71 12.83 -44.81
C ALA A 672 13.74 13.44 -45.84
N ILE A 673 13.84 13.00 -47.09
CA ILE A 673 12.97 13.41 -48.22
C ILE A 673 12.55 12.14 -48.97
N THR A 674 11.26 11.80 -49.00
CA THR A 674 10.77 10.56 -49.64
C THR A 674 10.16 10.80 -51.03
N THR A 675 9.68 9.73 -51.69
CA THR A 675 9.05 9.79 -53.02
C THR A 675 7.63 10.35 -53.05
N GLU A 676 6.87 10.16 -51.97
CA GLU A 676 5.47 10.61 -51.89
C GLU A 676 5.39 12.12 -51.66
N ASP A 677 6.51 12.69 -51.23
CA ASP A 677 6.70 14.07 -50.82
C ASP A 677 7.03 15.04 -51.96
N ILE A 678 7.07 14.57 -53.22
CA ILE A 678 7.51 15.37 -54.37
C ILE A 678 6.38 15.51 -55.40
N ASP A 679 5.81 16.71 -55.51
CA ASP A 679 4.89 17.11 -56.61
C ASP A 679 5.62 18.02 -57.61
N GLU A 680 5.00 18.38 -58.75
CA GLU A 680 5.61 19.12 -59.87
C GLU A 680 6.36 20.41 -59.45
N ASN A 681 6.08 20.99 -58.28
CA ASN A 681 6.74 22.19 -57.72
C ASN A 681 6.92 22.18 -56.18
N GLU A 682 6.77 21.05 -55.49
CA GLU A 682 6.85 21.00 -54.02
C GLU A 682 7.74 19.84 -53.59
N ILE A 683 8.65 20.08 -52.65
CA ILE A 683 9.50 19.06 -52.04
C ILE A 683 9.17 19.07 -50.55
N ALA A 684 8.48 18.05 -50.08
CA ALA A 684 8.24 17.83 -48.67
C ALA A 684 9.29 16.87 -48.10
N GLY A 685 9.33 16.79 -46.78
CA GLY A 685 10.15 15.85 -46.05
C GLY A 685 9.95 16.05 -44.57
N GLU A 686 10.74 15.35 -43.78
CA GLU A 686 10.69 15.42 -42.33
C GLU A 686 12.10 15.52 -41.76
N VAL A 687 12.20 16.02 -40.54
CA VAL A 687 13.45 16.02 -39.78
C VAL A 687 13.20 15.29 -38.49
N SER A 688 13.83 14.14 -38.28
CA SER A 688 13.78 13.44 -37.01
C SER A 688 14.69 14.12 -35.99
N SER A 689 14.17 14.34 -34.79
CA SER A 689 14.92 14.88 -33.65
C SER A 689 14.21 14.51 -32.35
N PRO A 690 14.93 14.10 -31.28
CA PRO A 690 14.34 13.89 -29.96
C PRO A 690 13.75 15.18 -29.37
N LEU A 691 14.15 16.35 -29.89
CA LEU A 691 13.70 17.64 -29.41
C LEU A 691 12.27 18.00 -29.82
N TRP A 692 11.63 17.26 -30.73
CA TRP A 692 10.23 17.52 -31.12
C TRP A 692 9.24 17.34 -29.97
N ALA A 693 9.59 16.54 -28.95
CA ALA A 693 8.80 16.43 -27.71
C ALA A 693 8.65 17.77 -26.95
N TYR A 694 9.53 18.75 -27.22
CA TYR A 694 9.53 20.08 -26.58
C TYR A 694 8.66 21.12 -27.31
N SER A 695 8.21 20.84 -28.53
CA SER A 695 7.60 21.84 -29.43
C SER A 695 6.17 22.27 -29.04
N GLU A 696 5.54 21.61 -28.05
CA GLU A 696 4.20 21.95 -27.57
C GLU A 696 4.12 23.35 -26.90
N TRP A 697 5.26 24.01 -26.62
CA TRP A 697 5.32 25.13 -25.67
C TRP A 697 5.80 26.50 -26.13
N GLU A 698 6.43 26.76 -27.30
CA GLU A 698 6.41 28.11 -27.94
C GLU A 698 7.06 28.31 -29.34
N GLU A 699 8.09 27.56 -29.81
CA GLU A 699 8.66 27.67 -31.19
C GLU A 699 9.27 26.32 -31.67
N ALA A 700 9.59 26.16 -32.96
CA ALA A 700 10.19 24.94 -33.50
C ALA A 700 11.66 24.78 -33.01
N PRO A 701 12.08 23.61 -32.49
CA PRO A 701 13.42 23.37 -31.94
C PRO A 701 14.56 23.34 -32.97
N ILE A 702 14.28 23.58 -34.26
CA ILE A 702 15.24 23.49 -35.37
C ILE A 702 15.11 24.70 -36.30
N GLU A 703 16.24 25.31 -36.64
CA GLU A 703 16.35 26.30 -37.70
C GLU A 703 17.13 25.72 -38.88
N ALA A 704 16.57 25.76 -40.10
CA ALA A 704 17.23 25.23 -41.29
C ALA A 704 16.96 26.05 -42.56
N SER A 705 17.80 25.81 -43.56
CA SER A 705 17.73 26.40 -44.89
C SER A 705 17.93 25.35 -45.97
N PHE A 706 17.44 25.62 -47.18
CA PHE A 706 17.59 24.74 -48.34
C PHE A 706 18.31 25.41 -49.52
N GLU A 707 18.92 24.58 -50.37
CA GLU A 707 19.54 24.94 -51.64
C GLU A 707 19.16 23.92 -52.73
N LEU A 708 18.67 24.41 -53.87
CA LEU A 708 18.37 23.60 -55.06
C LEU A 708 19.37 23.91 -56.18
N SER A 709 19.99 22.87 -56.74
CA SER A 709 21.03 23.00 -57.78
C SER A 709 20.92 21.94 -58.87
N GLN A 710 21.47 22.22 -60.06
CA GLN A 710 21.59 21.26 -61.16
C GLN A 710 22.93 21.47 -61.88
N GLU A 711 23.67 20.39 -62.16
CA GLU A 711 25.04 20.45 -62.73
C GLU A 711 25.96 21.47 -62.01
N ASP A 712 25.85 21.54 -60.68
CA ASP A 712 26.56 22.48 -59.78
C ASP A 712 26.13 23.96 -59.86
N ASP A 713 25.10 24.33 -60.63
CA ASP A 713 24.53 25.68 -60.65
C ASP A 713 23.30 25.79 -59.73
N VAL A 714 23.42 26.56 -58.64
CA VAL A 714 22.33 26.86 -57.70
C VAL A 714 21.30 27.78 -58.34
N TYR A 715 20.04 27.38 -58.33
CA TYR A 715 18.95 28.18 -58.90
C TYR A 715 17.93 28.66 -57.86
N GLN A 716 17.87 28.07 -56.66
CA GLN A 716 16.99 28.52 -55.58
C GLN A 716 17.57 28.22 -54.20
N THR A 717 17.31 29.10 -53.23
CA THR A 717 17.64 28.94 -51.81
C THR A 717 16.55 29.57 -50.95
N GLY A 718 16.33 29.09 -49.74
CA GLY A 718 15.39 29.69 -48.78
C GLY A 718 15.51 29.10 -47.38
N ASP A 719 14.69 29.59 -46.45
CA ASP A 719 14.54 29.03 -45.12
C ASP A 719 13.52 27.87 -45.16
N VAL A 720 13.62 26.94 -44.22
CA VAL A 720 12.73 25.78 -44.10
C VAL A 720 11.81 25.99 -42.90
N ASP A 721 10.50 26.00 -43.14
CA ASP A 721 9.49 26.06 -42.09
C ASP A 721 9.08 24.63 -41.69
N PHE A 722 9.07 24.35 -40.38
CA PHE A 722 8.71 23.05 -39.82
C PHE A 722 7.31 23.05 -39.17
N THR A 723 6.62 21.92 -39.23
CA THR A 723 5.43 21.64 -38.40
C THR A 723 5.85 21.22 -36.98
N ALA A 724 4.90 21.11 -36.06
CA ALA A 724 5.16 20.67 -34.69
C ALA A 724 5.68 19.21 -34.59
N SER A 725 5.47 18.41 -35.65
CA SER A 725 5.96 17.04 -35.80
C SER A 725 7.23 16.94 -36.62
N GLY A 726 7.83 18.06 -37.04
CA GLY A 726 9.09 18.08 -37.80
C GLY A 726 8.99 17.91 -39.31
N GLU A 727 7.77 17.95 -39.87
CA GLU A 727 7.57 17.94 -41.32
C GLU A 727 7.89 19.31 -41.90
N PHE A 728 8.40 19.39 -43.13
CA PHE A 728 8.66 20.65 -43.83
C PHE A 728 8.24 20.59 -45.30
N PHE A 729 8.07 21.77 -45.90
CA PHE A 729 7.71 21.93 -47.30
C PHE A 729 8.56 23.01 -47.98
N ILE A 730 9.14 22.68 -49.13
CA ILE A 730 9.93 23.57 -49.97
C ILE A 730 9.17 23.81 -51.28
N ASP A 731 8.73 25.05 -51.51
CA ASP A 731 8.12 25.48 -52.77
C ASP A 731 9.22 25.72 -53.81
N ALA A 732 9.37 24.81 -54.78
CA ALA A 732 10.38 24.87 -55.83
C ALA A 732 9.84 25.67 -57.03
N GLU A 733 10.46 26.81 -57.37
CA GLU A 733 10.09 27.63 -58.54
C GLU A 733 10.44 26.89 -59.85
N GLU A 734 9.57 26.00 -60.32
CA GLU A 734 9.64 25.23 -61.59
C GLU A 734 10.90 24.34 -61.70
N MET A 735 10.80 23.08 -61.21
CA MET A 735 11.91 22.13 -61.26
C MET A 735 12.37 21.83 -62.71
N PRO A 736 13.65 22.07 -63.07
CA PRO A 736 14.16 21.78 -64.40
C PRO A 736 14.11 20.27 -64.71
N SER A 737 13.82 19.91 -65.97
CA SER A 737 13.87 18.50 -66.40
C SER A 737 15.30 17.97 -66.33
N GLY A 738 15.48 16.86 -65.61
CA GLY A 738 16.78 16.27 -65.31
C GLY A 738 16.94 16.00 -63.81
N GLU A 739 18.18 15.83 -63.39
CA GLU A 739 18.56 15.59 -62.00
C GLU A 739 18.74 16.93 -61.29
N THR A 740 18.08 17.11 -60.14
CA THR A 740 18.17 18.26 -59.25
C THR A 740 18.72 17.77 -57.91
N THR A 741 19.73 18.45 -57.39
CA THR A 741 20.26 18.21 -56.05
C THR A 741 19.61 19.16 -55.06
N VAL A 742 19.05 18.61 -53.98
CA VAL A 742 18.50 19.33 -52.83
C VAL A 742 19.48 19.23 -51.68
N LEU A 743 19.91 20.35 -51.11
CA LEU A 743 20.68 20.40 -49.87
C LEU A 743 19.83 21.08 -48.79
N ILE A 744 19.70 20.44 -47.63
CA ILE A 744 19.10 21.04 -46.43
C ILE A 744 20.17 21.11 -45.36
N ALA A 745 20.34 22.26 -44.73
CA ALA A 745 21.33 22.45 -43.66
C ALA A 745 20.83 23.43 -42.61
N GLY A 746 21.15 23.17 -41.34
CA GLY A 746 20.64 23.90 -40.20
C GLY A 746 21.25 23.48 -38.86
N SER A 747 20.64 23.91 -37.76
CA SER A 747 21.00 23.51 -36.40
C SER A 747 19.78 23.43 -35.49
N ASP A 748 19.87 22.64 -34.42
CA ASP A 748 18.86 22.64 -33.35
C ASP A 748 19.10 23.72 -32.27
N ILE A 749 18.14 23.88 -31.36
CA ILE A 749 18.20 24.81 -30.21
C ILE A 749 19.34 24.51 -29.22
N THR A 750 19.87 23.29 -29.21
CA THR A 750 21.04 22.92 -28.41
C THR A 750 22.37 23.20 -29.13
N GLY A 751 22.32 23.56 -30.41
CA GLY A 751 23.46 23.95 -31.24
C GLY A 751 24.04 22.84 -32.12
N ASN A 752 23.40 21.67 -32.23
CA ASN A 752 23.88 20.61 -33.12
C ASN A 752 23.61 20.94 -34.59
N GLU A 753 24.66 21.03 -35.40
CA GLU A 753 24.56 21.32 -36.84
C GLU A 753 24.30 20.05 -37.67
N PHE A 754 23.50 20.16 -38.73
CA PHE A 754 23.26 19.09 -39.69
C PHE A 754 23.28 19.59 -41.15
N ALA A 755 23.54 18.66 -42.08
CA ALA A 755 23.42 18.90 -43.51
C ALA A 755 23.11 17.60 -44.26
N HIS A 756 22.16 17.62 -45.18
CA HIS A 756 21.73 16.45 -45.96
C HIS A 756 21.50 16.80 -47.41
N THR A 757 21.82 15.86 -48.30
CA THR A 757 21.72 16.05 -49.75
C THR A 757 20.93 14.91 -50.40
N ALA A 758 19.93 15.25 -51.20
CA ALA A 758 19.12 14.32 -51.98
C ALA A 758 19.16 14.65 -53.48
N GLU A 759 19.01 13.63 -54.34
CA GLU A 759 18.96 13.77 -55.80
C GLU A 759 17.55 13.42 -56.30
N ILE A 760 16.87 14.39 -56.93
CA ILE A 760 15.52 14.25 -57.49
C ILE A 760 15.62 14.25 -59.02
N TYR A 761 15.07 13.23 -59.68
CA TYR A 761 15.00 13.19 -61.15
C TYR A 761 13.59 13.52 -61.65
N SER A 762 13.45 14.55 -62.48
CA SER A 762 12.17 14.99 -63.06
C SER A 762 12.11 14.78 -64.59
N GLU A 763 11.11 14.01 -65.06
CA GLU A 763 10.88 13.80 -66.50
C GLU A 763 9.38 13.66 -66.84
N ASN A 764 8.85 14.52 -67.72
CA ASN A 764 7.45 14.53 -68.19
C ASN A 764 6.36 14.65 -67.10
N GLY A 765 6.60 15.44 -66.03
CA GLY A 765 5.60 15.67 -64.96
C GLY A 765 5.47 14.50 -63.97
N SER A 766 6.53 13.70 -63.83
CA SER A 766 6.65 12.62 -62.85
C SER A 766 8.06 12.67 -62.26
N SER A 767 8.14 12.66 -60.93
CA SER A 767 9.39 12.65 -60.14
C SER A 767 9.47 11.33 -59.36
N SER A 768 10.67 10.78 -59.14
CA SER A 768 10.86 9.56 -58.33
C SER A 768 12.22 9.52 -57.64
N VAL A 769 12.24 9.03 -56.40
CA VAL A 769 13.39 8.65 -55.56
C VAL A 769 13.51 7.11 -55.55
N ASN A 770 14.70 6.57 -55.36
CA ASN A 770 15.02 5.15 -55.54
C ASN A 770 14.73 4.36 -54.23
N GLN A 771 13.66 3.55 -54.16
CA GLN A 771 13.24 2.77 -52.98
C GLN A 771 13.94 1.40 -52.85
N GLY A 772 14.18 0.94 -51.61
CA GLY A 772 15.03 -0.20 -51.20
C GLY A 772 14.63 -1.62 -51.68
N ASP A 773 15.59 -2.55 -51.62
CA ASP A 773 15.51 -3.90 -52.19
C ASP A 773 14.55 -4.83 -51.39
N ALA A 774 13.48 -5.36 -52.00
CA ALA A 774 12.53 -6.33 -51.40
C ALA A 774 13.18 -7.54 -50.68
N LYS A 775 14.41 -7.86 -51.11
CA LYS A 775 15.21 -8.95 -50.55
C LYS A 775 15.76 -8.64 -49.15
N GLU A 776 15.94 -7.36 -48.84
CA GLU A 776 16.41 -6.87 -47.55
C GLU A 776 15.33 -7.04 -46.47
N VAL A 777 14.09 -6.65 -46.78
CA VAL A 777 12.94 -6.86 -45.88
C VAL A 777 12.70 -8.33 -45.58
N GLN A 778 12.74 -9.19 -46.60
CA GLN A 778 12.65 -10.65 -46.40
C GLN A 778 13.80 -11.20 -45.54
N GLN A 779 14.95 -10.51 -45.47
CA GLN A 779 16.07 -10.88 -44.61
C GLN A 779 15.91 -10.42 -43.17
N GLN A 780 15.26 -9.29 -42.94
CA GLN A 780 14.91 -8.81 -41.60
C GLN A 780 13.83 -9.71 -40.97
N LEU A 781 12.77 -10.03 -41.73
CA LEU A 781 11.70 -10.94 -41.28
C LEU A 781 12.22 -12.36 -40.94
N ASP A 782 13.18 -12.86 -41.73
CA ASP A 782 13.87 -14.13 -41.45
C ASP A 782 14.72 -14.07 -40.19
N THR A 783 15.37 -12.94 -39.94
CA THR A 783 16.15 -12.74 -38.71
C THR A 783 15.24 -12.75 -37.48
N LEU A 784 14.08 -12.10 -37.55
CA LEU A 784 13.11 -12.08 -36.44
C LEU A 784 12.31 -13.40 -36.28
N GLY A 785 12.40 -14.32 -37.23
CA GLY A 785 11.74 -15.63 -37.17
C GLY A 785 10.33 -15.68 -37.76
N PHE A 786 9.94 -14.68 -38.55
CA PHE A 786 8.65 -14.62 -39.27
C PHE A 786 8.73 -15.16 -40.70
N TRP A 787 9.91 -15.63 -41.13
CA TRP A 787 10.11 -16.17 -42.48
C TRP A 787 10.37 -17.68 -42.44
N GLU A 788 9.48 -18.47 -43.04
CA GLU A 788 9.57 -19.94 -43.03
C GLU A 788 10.11 -20.54 -44.35
N HIS A 789 10.71 -19.72 -45.23
CA HIS A 789 11.05 -20.13 -46.60
C HIS A 789 12.54 -20.02 -46.97
N ASP A 790 13.07 -21.05 -47.64
CA ASP A 790 14.51 -21.15 -47.95
C ASP A 790 15.04 -20.10 -48.96
N GLU A 791 14.17 -19.50 -49.79
CA GLU A 791 14.58 -18.57 -50.87
C GLU A 791 14.00 -17.16 -50.67
N LYS A 792 14.87 -16.15 -50.65
CA LYS A 792 14.51 -14.72 -50.71
C LYS A 792 14.56 -14.23 -52.15
N THR A 793 13.49 -13.61 -52.61
CA THR A 793 13.33 -13.16 -54.00
C THR A 793 13.51 -11.65 -54.11
N ALA A 794 13.55 -11.13 -55.34
CA ALA A 794 13.52 -9.68 -55.58
C ALA A 794 12.08 -9.15 -55.72
N ASP A 795 11.09 -10.02 -55.52
CA ASP A 795 9.69 -9.73 -55.77
C ASP A 795 8.94 -9.66 -54.42
N TRP A 796 8.07 -8.65 -54.28
CA TRP A 796 7.08 -8.57 -53.21
C TRP A 796 5.93 -9.54 -53.51
N ASP A 797 5.96 -10.72 -52.90
CA ASP A 797 4.99 -11.79 -53.11
C ASP A 797 4.02 -11.96 -51.91
N ASP A 798 2.96 -12.75 -52.10
CA ASP A 798 1.95 -13.03 -51.07
C ASP A 798 2.54 -13.64 -49.78
N LEU A 799 3.74 -14.23 -49.86
CA LEU A 799 4.46 -14.80 -48.72
C LEU A 799 5.11 -13.70 -47.88
N THR A 800 5.64 -12.66 -48.54
CA THR A 800 6.18 -11.45 -47.90
C THR A 800 5.10 -10.70 -47.14
N SER A 801 3.94 -10.47 -47.75
CA SER A 801 2.81 -9.85 -47.05
C SER A 801 2.35 -10.65 -45.83
N LYS A 802 2.27 -11.98 -45.95
CA LYS A 802 1.85 -12.84 -44.83
C LYS A 802 2.84 -12.84 -43.66
N ALA A 803 4.15 -12.82 -43.95
CA ALA A 803 5.17 -12.70 -42.91
C ALA A 803 5.10 -11.34 -42.19
N ILE A 804 4.74 -10.26 -42.92
CA ILE A 804 4.51 -8.94 -42.33
C ILE A 804 3.26 -8.94 -41.45
N GLU A 805 2.14 -9.53 -41.88
CA GLU A 805 0.92 -9.64 -41.05
C GLU A 805 1.21 -10.33 -39.70
N GLU A 806 2.00 -11.41 -39.74
CA GLU A 806 2.37 -12.18 -38.54
C GLU A 806 3.28 -11.37 -37.60
N MET A 807 4.23 -10.62 -38.17
CA MET A 807 5.12 -9.74 -37.43
C MET A 807 4.37 -8.56 -36.79
N GLN A 808 3.54 -7.85 -37.57
CA GLN A 808 2.72 -6.75 -37.08
C GLN A 808 1.81 -7.19 -35.93
N ALA A 809 1.15 -8.35 -36.07
CA ALA A 809 0.31 -8.91 -35.02
C ALA A 809 1.11 -9.30 -33.77
N TYR A 810 2.32 -9.84 -33.96
CA TYR A 810 3.17 -10.24 -32.84
C TYR A 810 3.69 -9.04 -32.07
N PHE A 811 4.07 -7.93 -32.70
CA PHE A 811 4.57 -6.75 -32.00
C PHE A 811 3.49 -5.77 -31.56
N GLY A 812 2.27 -5.89 -32.10
CA GLY A 812 1.13 -5.04 -31.75
C GLY A 812 0.96 -3.83 -32.67
N LEU A 813 1.54 -3.87 -33.87
CA LEU A 813 1.35 -2.88 -34.92
C LEU A 813 -0.01 -3.06 -35.61
N THR A 814 -0.39 -2.08 -36.43
CA THR A 814 -1.56 -2.20 -37.30
C THR A 814 -1.35 -3.35 -38.30
N VAL A 815 -2.22 -4.35 -38.28
CA VAL A 815 -2.10 -5.54 -39.16
C VAL A 815 -2.62 -5.21 -40.56
N THR A 816 -1.73 -4.81 -41.46
CA THR A 816 -2.02 -4.44 -42.86
C THR A 816 -1.50 -5.47 -43.86
N GLY A 817 -0.41 -6.18 -43.52
CA GLY A 817 0.31 -7.05 -44.46
C GLY A 817 1.07 -6.30 -45.56
N GLU A 818 1.16 -4.98 -45.42
CA GLU A 818 1.84 -4.07 -46.33
C GLU A 818 3.12 -3.55 -45.65
N TYR A 819 4.18 -3.35 -46.43
CA TYR A 819 5.39 -2.66 -45.96
C TYR A 819 5.16 -1.15 -46.11
N ASP A 820 4.40 -0.62 -45.18
CA ASP A 820 4.22 0.82 -44.98
C ASP A 820 5.38 1.40 -44.15
N GLU A 821 5.41 2.71 -44.01
CA GLU A 821 6.44 3.46 -43.28
C GLU A 821 6.57 2.99 -41.82
N GLU A 822 5.45 2.84 -41.11
CA GLU A 822 5.39 2.30 -39.75
C GLU A 822 6.06 0.91 -39.68
N THR A 823 5.79 0.03 -40.64
CA THR A 823 6.39 -1.30 -40.72
C THR A 823 7.88 -1.27 -41.06
N GLY A 824 8.30 -0.35 -41.92
CA GLY A 824 9.69 -0.18 -42.33
C GLY A 824 10.58 0.35 -41.21
N GLU A 825 10.17 1.44 -40.57
CA GLU A 825 10.87 2.03 -39.43
C GLU A 825 10.96 1.06 -38.26
N PHE A 826 9.87 0.34 -37.99
CA PHE A 826 9.86 -0.68 -36.96
C PHE A 826 10.88 -1.78 -37.26
N LEU A 827 10.91 -2.31 -38.48
CA LEU A 827 11.86 -3.37 -38.86
C LEU A 827 13.32 -2.90 -38.77
N ASP A 828 13.62 -1.68 -39.21
CA ASP A 828 14.95 -1.10 -39.12
C ASP A 828 15.37 -0.86 -37.65
N GLY A 829 14.47 -0.34 -36.83
CA GLY A 829 14.67 -0.16 -35.39
C GLY A 829 14.85 -1.47 -34.61
N GLN A 830 14.15 -2.54 -34.98
CA GLN A 830 14.38 -3.86 -34.38
C GLN A 830 15.77 -4.40 -34.74
N MET A 831 16.27 -4.16 -35.96
CA MET A 831 17.59 -4.66 -36.36
C MET A 831 18.75 -3.99 -35.61
N THR A 832 18.57 -2.78 -35.11
CA THR A 832 19.58 -2.08 -34.29
C THR A 832 19.55 -2.49 -32.82
N THR A 833 18.41 -2.98 -32.32
CA THR A 833 18.18 -3.26 -30.90
C THR A 833 18.25 -4.74 -30.51
N ILE A 834 18.20 -5.68 -31.47
CA ILE A 834 18.25 -7.12 -31.17
C ILE A 834 19.62 -7.62 -30.67
N TYR A 835 19.63 -8.60 -29.76
CA TYR A 835 20.85 -9.34 -29.37
C TYR A 835 20.86 -10.78 -29.91
N GLN A 836 21.96 -11.18 -30.58
CA GLN A 836 22.13 -12.49 -31.21
C GLN A 836 23.59 -12.98 -31.22
N ASP A 837 23.85 -14.21 -31.68
CA ASP A 837 25.10 -14.99 -31.56
C ASP A 837 26.43 -14.26 -31.79
N TRP A 838 26.47 -13.24 -32.64
CA TRP A 838 27.68 -12.48 -33.01
C TRP A 838 27.83 -11.14 -32.28
N HIS A 839 26.83 -10.72 -31.50
CA HIS A 839 26.85 -9.47 -30.74
C HIS A 839 27.68 -9.60 -29.46
N SER A 840 28.33 -8.49 -29.11
CA SER A 840 29.06 -8.30 -27.85
C SER A 840 28.74 -6.89 -27.35
N ALA A 841 28.13 -6.82 -26.18
CA ALA A 841 27.68 -5.58 -25.57
C ALA A 841 27.61 -5.76 -24.04
N PRO A 842 27.88 -4.72 -23.22
CA PRO A 842 27.76 -4.79 -21.77
C PRO A 842 26.39 -5.30 -21.29
N GLU A 843 25.32 -4.94 -21.99
CA GLU A 843 23.93 -5.30 -21.70
C GLU A 843 23.71 -6.83 -21.75
N ILE A 844 24.42 -7.52 -22.65
CA ILE A 844 24.36 -8.99 -22.76
C ILE A 844 24.87 -9.66 -21.46
N GLN A 845 25.85 -9.05 -20.78
CA GLN A 845 26.33 -9.57 -19.49
C GLN A 845 25.23 -9.48 -18.42
N ALA A 846 24.56 -8.34 -18.32
CA ALA A 846 23.45 -8.14 -17.38
C ALA A 846 22.30 -9.12 -17.66
N VAL A 847 21.91 -9.29 -18.93
CA VAL A 847 20.82 -10.21 -19.29
C VAL A 847 21.13 -11.66 -18.90
N LYS A 848 22.38 -12.12 -19.05
CA LYS A 848 22.77 -13.47 -18.62
C LYS A 848 22.63 -13.67 -17.11
N GLN A 849 22.93 -12.65 -16.32
CA GLN A 849 22.74 -12.68 -14.87
C GLN A 849 21.25 -12.74 -14.54
N LYS A 850 20.42 -11.91 -15.18
CA LYS A 850 18.95 -11.91 -15.02
C LYS A 850 18.36 -13.27 -15.37
N LEU A 851 18.70 -13.84 -16.54
CA LEU A 851 18.23 -15.16 -16.97
C LEU A 851 18.59 -16.24 -15.93
N THR A 852 19.83 -16.24 -15.43
CA THR A 852 20.26 -17.20 -14.40
C THR A 852 19.42 -17.05 -13.12
N GLY A 853 19.18 -15.82 -12.65
CA GLY A 853 18.35 -15.57 -11.48
C GLY A 853 16.86 -15.90 -11.67
N LEU A 854 16.35 -15.75 -12.91
CA LEU A 854 15.01 -16.18 -13.33
C LEU A 854 14.88 -17.70 -13.48
N GLY A 855 15.95 -18.46 -13.25
CA GLY A 855 15.93 -19.92 -13.25
C GLY A 855 16.08 -20.55 -14.64
N VAL A 856 16.63 -19.82 -15.60
CA VAL A 856 16.96 -20.31 -16.96
C VAL A 856 18.43 -20.09 -17.28
N GLY A 857 19.12 -21.17 -17.65
CA GLY A 857 20.58 -21.15 -17.84
C GLY A 857 21.36 -21.21 -16.52
N ASN A 858 22.69 -21.26 -16.62
CA ASN A 858 23.60 -21.32 -15.48
C ASN A 858 24.91 -20.63 -15.85
N PHE A 859 24.83 -19.32 -16.02
CA PHE A 859 25.98 -18.50 -16.35
C PHE A 859 26.82 -18.23 -15.08
N PRO A 860 28.15 -18.04 -15.19
CA PRO A 860 28.97 -17.64 -14.05
C PRO A 860 28.61 -16.23 -13.57
N ASP A 861 28.94 -15.89 -12.33
CA ASP A 861 28.63 -14.58 -11.69
C ASP A 861 29.08 -13.36 -12.53
N GLU A 862 30.23 -13.48 -13.21
CA GLU A 862 30.70 -12.51 -14.21
C GLU A 862 30.72 -13.16 -15.60
N PRO A 863 29.58 -13.20 -16.31
CA PRO A 863 29.53 -13.80 -17.64
C PRO A 863 30.13 -12.86 -18.69
N SER A 864 30.59 -13.42 -19.82
CA SER A 864 31.14 -12.58 -20.90
C SER A 864 30.04 -11.79 -21.61
N GLU A 865 30.39 -10.58 -22.07
CA GLU A 865 29.57 -9.72 -22.96
C GLU A 865 29.21 -10.37 -24.32
N ASN A 866 29.91 -11.41 -24.76
CA ASN A 866 29.61 -12.10 -26.02
C ASN A 866 28.35 -12.94 -25.90
N TYR A 867 27.36 -12.79 -26.79
CA TYR A 867 26.13 -13.60 -26.79
C TYR A 867 26.43 -15.10 -26.98
N GLY A 868 26.79 -15.51 -28.20
CA GLY A 868 27.17 -16.88 -28.53
C GLY A 868 26.07 -17.96 -28.36
N PRO A 869 26.34 -19.18 -28.87
CA PRO A 869 25.32 -20.21 -29.04
C PRO A 869 24.75 -20.78 -27.73
N VAL A 870 25.48 -20.59 -26.61
CA VAL A 870 24.98 -21.00 -25.28
C VAL A 870 23.88 -20.04 -24.83
N THR A 871 24.06 -18.73 -25.02
CA THR A 871 23.05 -17.73 -24.68
C THR A 871 21.83 -17.83 -25.58
N ALA A 872 22.01 -18.06 -26.88
CA ALA A 872 20.89 -18.38 -27.77
C ALA A 872 20.07 -19.58 -27.28
N GLY A 873 20.73 -20.64 -26.79
CA GLY A 873 20.05 -21.81 -26.24
C GLY A 873 19.24 -21.52 -24.97
N VAL A 874 19.78 -20.69 -24.07
CA VAL A 874 19.09 -20.27 -22.84
C VAL A 874 17.92 -19.34 -23.14
N VAL A 875 18.09 -18.39 -24.06
CA VAL A 875 17.02 -17.49 -24.49
C VAL A 875 15.87 -18.27 -25.12
N LYS A 876 16.15 -19.32 -25.90
CA LYS A 876 15.09 -20.24 -26.40
C LYS A 876 14.33 -20.92 -25.28
N GLU A 877 15.02 -21.37 -24.23
CA GLU A 877 14.36 -21.98 -23.07
C GLU A 877 13.45 -20.98 -22.35
N PHE A 878 13.88 -19.73 -22.22
CA PHE A 878 13.05 -18.66 -21.68
C PHE A 878 11.84 -18.36 -22.57
N GLN A 879 12.07 -18.14 -23.88
CA GLN A 879 11.01 -17.86 -24.85
C GLN A 879 9.93 -18.94 -24.85
N ALA A 880 10.32 -20.22 -24.81
CA ALA A 880 9.40 -21.37 -24.76
C ALA A 880 8.52 -21.40 -23.50
N LYS A 881 8.98 -20.83 -22.37
CA LYS A 881 8.22 -20.76 -21.11
C LYS A 881 7.27 -19.55 -21.04
N HIS A 882 7.43 -18.58 -21.93
CA HIS A 882 6.74 -17.29 -21.88
C HIS A 882 5.91 -16.98 -23.15
N ASP A 883 5.59 -18.01 -23.94
CA ASP A 883 4.81 -17.91 -25.18
C ASP A 883 5.38 -16.89 -26.20
N LEU A 884 6.71 -16.80 -26.28
CA LEU A 884 7.44 -15.95 -27.22
C LEU A 884 7.97 -16.78 -28.41
N ILE A 885 8.41 -16.11 -29.48
CA ILE A 885 9.04 -16.79 -30.64
C ILE A 885 10.37 -17.41 -30.22
N GLU A 886 10.51 -18.75 -30.34
CA GLU A 886 11.69 -19.51 -29.90
C GLU A 886 12.90 -19.42 -30.89
N ASN A 887 13.27 -18.21 -31.30
CA ASN A 887 14.36 -17.96 -32.25
C ASN A 887 15.74 -17.85 -31.56
N GLY A 888 15.79 -17.65 -30.24
CA GLY A 888 17.02 -17.48 -29.46
C GLY A 888 17.68 -16.11 -29.66
N ILE A 889 16.93 -15.13 -30.14
CA ILE A 889 17.30 -13.73 -30.28
C ILE A 889 16.54 -12.96 -29.22
N ILE A 890 17.18 -11.97 -28.61
CA ILE A 890 16.49 -11.06 -27.70
C ILE A 890 16.02 -9.87 -28.53
N ASP A 891 14.75 -9.92 -28.92
CA ASP A 891 14.01 -8.77 -29.45
C ASP A 891 13.40 -7.96 -28.31
N GLU A 892 12.76 -6.83 -28.63
CA GLU A 892 12.17 -5.92 -27.66
C GLU A 892 11.18 -6.61 -26.71
N ARG A 893 10.29 -7.48 -27.23
CA ARG A 893 9.34 -8.23 -26.42
C ARG A 893 10.02 -9.24 -25.50
N THR A 894 11.04 -9.91 -25.99
CA THR A 894 11.83 -10.85 -25.19
C THR A 894 12.56 -10.10 -24.07
N MET A 895 13.15 -8.94 -24.35
CA MET A 895 13.80 -8.10 -23.35
C MET A 895 12.80 -7.61 -22.30
N GLN A 896 11.71 -7.00 -22.73
CA GLN A 896 10.65 -6.50 -21.85
C GLN A 896 10.14 -7.59 -20.90
N ARG A 897 9.96 -8.83 -21.42
CA ARG A 897 9.51 -9.95 -20.58
C ARG A 897 10.56 -10.40 -19.57
N ILE A 898 11.84 -10.36 -19.93
CA ILE A 898 12.96 -10.63 -19.01
C ILE A 898 12.95 -9.59 -17.89
N GLU A 899 12.85 -8.30 -18.22
CA GLU A 899 12.85 -7.19 -17.25
C GLU A 899 11.65 -7.26 -16.29
N GLN A 900 10.44 -7.38 -16.82
CA GLN A 900 9.23 -7.53 -16.00
C GLN A 900 9.29 -8.74 -15.06
N SER A 901 9.94 -9.82 -15.46
CA SER A 901 10.11 -11.01 -14.61
C SER A 901 11.18 -10.77 -13.55
N TRP A 902 12.22 -10.00 -13.89
CA TRP A 902 13.33 -9.67 -13.00
C TRP A 902 12.93 -8.69 -11.90
N GLU A 903 12.16 -7.65 -12.23
CA GLU A 903 11.64 -6.67 -11.26
C GLU A 903 10.77 -7.31 -10.17
N LYS A 904 9.97 -8.31 -10.56
CA LYS A 904 9.12 -9.09 -9.64
C LYS A 904 9.89 -10.07 -8.76
N SER A 905 11.22 -10.16 -8.90
CA SER A 905 12.06 -11.03 -8.08
C SER A 905 12.60 -10.28 -6.86
N LEU A 906 12.76 -10.97 -5.73
CA LEU A 906 13.53 -10.49 -4.57
C LEU A 906 14.96 -11.04 -4.62
N LYS A 907 15.97 -10.17 -4.52
CA LYS A 907 17.39 -10.53 -4.76
C LYS A 907 18.34 -9.74 -3.87
N ASP A 908 19.58 -10.21 -3.77
CA ASP A 908 20.63 -9.55 -2.97
C ASP A 908 20.79 -8.09 -3.38
N GLY A 909 20.72 -7.19 -2.39
CA GLY A 909 20.70 -5.73 -2.60
C GLY A 909 19.33 -5.07 -2.41
N ASP A 910 18.22 -5.81 -2.56
CA ASP A 910 16.87 -5.26 -2.35
C ASP A 910 16.67 -4.86 -0.88
N ASP A 911 15.95 -3.76 -0.62
CA ASP A 911 15.55 -3.29 0.72
C ASP A 911 14.09 -2.84 0.69
N LYS A 912 13.17 -3.79 0.85
CA LYS A 912 11.72 -3.60 0.70
C LYS A 912 10.94 -4.58 1.55
N SER A 913 9.71 -4.20 1.94
CA SER A 913 8.88 -4.94 2.90
C SER A 913 8.58 -6.38 2.47
N GLU A 914 8.51 -6.65 1.17
CA GLU A 914 8.28 -8.01 0.66
C GLU A 914 9.42 -8.98 1.02
N VAL A 915 10.63 -8.47 1.27
CA VAL A 915 11.77 -9.28 1.75
C VAL A 915 11.56 -9.70 3.20
N HIS A 916 10.99 -8.83 4.03
CA HIS A 916 10.63 -9.15 5.40
C HIS A 916 9.57 -10.25 5.44
N ASP A 917 8.50 -10.10 4.65
CA ASP A 917 7.47 -11.13 4.51
C ASP A 917 8.05 -12.45 4.02
N MET A 918 8.88 -12.42 2.97
CA MET A 918 9.57 -13.61 2.47
C MET A 918 10.45 -14.27 3.55
N LYS A 919 11.15 -13.50 4.38
CA LYS A 919 11.95 -14.06 5.50
C LYS A 919 11.09 -14.70 6.57
N GLN A 920 9.95 -14.09 6.90
CA GLN A 920 8.98 -14.70 7.82
C GLN A 920 8.44 -16.01 7.24
N GLN A 921 8.09 -16.02 5.96
CA GLN A 921 7.62 -17.22 5.26
C GLN A 921 8.69 -18.31 5.15
N LEU A 922 9.96 -17.94 4.91
CA LEU A 922 11.10 -18.87 4.95
C LEU A 922 11.23 -19.52 6.33
N SER A 923 11.23 -18.71 7.41
CA SER A 923 11.23 -19.24 8.78
C SER A 923 10.01 -20.13 9.05
N ALA A 924 8.81 -19.76 8.59
CA ALA A 924 7.58 -20.53 8.76
C ALA A 924 7.61 -21.88 8.03
N THR A 925 8.23 -21.91 6.85
CA THR A 925 8.40 -23.14 6.03
C THR A 925 9.59 -23.99 6.48
N GLY A 926 10.33 -23.55 7.50
CA GLY A 926 11.45 -24.28 8.10
C GLY A 926 12.80 -24.03 7.44
N TYR A 927 12.91 -23.02 6.58
CA TYR A 927 14.14 -22.59 5.94
C TYR A 927 14.68 -21.31 6.58
N GLY A 928 15.88 -21.39 7.16
CA GLY A 928 16.43 -20.30 7.95
C GLY A 928 15.82 -20.18 9.35
N ASN A 929 16.31 -19.22 10.12
CA ASN A 929 15.82 -18.91 11.46
C ASN A 929 15.91 -17.40 11.66
N PHE A 930 15.17 -16.68 10.81
CA PHE A 930 15.03 -15.24 10.94
C PHE A 930 14.21 -14.92 12.20
N PRO A 931 14.48 -13.79 12.88
CA PRO A 931 13.67 -13.35 14.01
C PRO A 931 12.22 -13.10 13.58
N ASP A 932 11.29 -12.99 14.52
CA ASP A 932 9.87 -12.75 14.24
C ASP A 932 9.64 -11.42 13.50
N SER A 933 10.54 -10.44 13.70
CA SER A 933 10.63 -9.22 12.90
C SER A 933 12.01 -9.14 12.22
N PRO A 934 12.17 -9.74 11.02
CA PRO A 934 13.41 -9.61 10.25
C PRO A 934 13.63 -8.20 9.69
N SER A 935 14.78 -7.95 9.06
CA SER A 935 15.00 -6.70 8.32
C SER A 935 14.41 -6.79 6.90
N ASP A 936 14.11 -5.65 6.28
CA ASP A 936 13.73 -5.55 4.86
C ASP A 936 14.91 -5.79 3.88
N ARG A 937 16.16 -5.68 4.38
CA ARG A 937 17.33 -5.91 3.53
C ARG A 937 17.53 -7.36 3.09
N TYR A 938 17.54 -7.62 1.79
CA TYR A 938 17.96 -8.88 1.19
C TYR A 938 19.48 -8.91 1.07
N GLY A 939 20.13 -9.65 1.97
CA GLY A 939 21.59 -9.78 1.99
C GLY A 939 22.09 -11.17 1.56
N PRO A 940 23.42 -11.40 1.55
CA PRO A 940 24.01 -12.67 1.14
C PRO A 940 23.60 -13.85 2.04
N VAL A 941 23.23 -13.58 3.29
CA VAL A 941 22.67 -14.60 4.20
C VAL A 941 21.27 -14.99 3.75
N THR A 942 20.42 -14.03 3.39
CA THR A 942 19.08 -14.27 2.84
C THR A 942 19.16 -15.05 1.54
N ALA A 943 20.06 -14.65 0.63
CA ALA A 943 20.32 -15.36 -0.62
C ALA A 943 20.69 -16.84 -0.37
N GLY A 944 21.57 -17.10 0.61
CA GLY A 944 21.92 -18.47 1.01
C GLY A 944 20.74 -19.29 1.54
N VAL A 945 19.85 -18.68 2.33
CA VAL A 945 18.63 -19.36 2.81
C VAL A 945 17.65 -19.64 1.66
N VAL A 946 17.53 -18.72 0.71
CA VAL A 946 16.71 -18.93 -0.50
C VAL A 946 17.31 -20.03 -1.38
N GLN A 947 18.64 -20.14 -1.47
CA GLN A 947 19.29 -21.27 -2.15
C GLN A 947 18.96 -22.60 -1.47
N ASP A 948 18.99 -22.66 -0.15
CA ASP A 948 18.61 -23.85 0.61
C ASP A 948 17.13 -24.23 0.37
N PHE A 949 16.24 -23.24 0.36
CA PHE A 949 14.82 -23.41 0.00
C PHE A 949 14.64 -23.96 -1.41
N GLN A 950 15.25 -23.31 -2.40
CA GLN A 950 15.19 -23.74 -3.80
C GLN A 950 15.73 -25.17 -3.98
N ALA A 951 16.85 -25.50 -3.34
CA ALA A 951 17.42 -26.83 -3.39
C ALA A 951 16.51 -27.88 -2.74
N GLY A 952 15.87 -27.54 -1.61
CA GLY A 952 14.95 -28.42 -0.89
C GLY A 952 13.65 -28.69 -1.66
N GLU A 953 13.14 -27.69 -2.38
CA GLU A 953 11.94 -27.84 -3.22
C GLU A 953 12.24 -28.34 -4.65
N GLY A 954 13.50 -28.66 -4.96
CA GLY A 954 13.92 -29.17 -6.28
C GLY A 954 13.85 -28.13 -7.41
N MET A 955 13.95 -26.85 -7.06
CA MET A 955 13.92 -25.70 -7.96
C MET A 955 15.32 -25.34 -8.46
N HIS A 956 15.40 -24.42 -9.43
CA HIS A 956 16.67 -23.85 -9.85
C HIS A 956 17.28 -23.04 -8.70
N VAL A 957 18.54 -23.31 -8.37
CA VAL A 957 19.23 -22.69 -7.22
C VAL A 957 19.99 -21.47 -7.71
N SER A 958 19.38 -20.29 -7.58
CA SER A 958 20.01 -19.00 -7.89
C SER A 958 20.30 -18.17 -6.64
N GLY A 959 19.50 -18.34 -5.57
CA GLY A 959 19.50 -17.41 -4.44
C GLY A 959 18.77 -16.11 -4.71
N THR A 960 18.14 -15.98 -5.87
CA THR A 960 17.14 -14.97 -6.18
C THR A 960 15.77 -15.59 -5.95
N ALA A 961 14.95 -14.97 -5.10
CA ALA A 961 13.55 -15.37 -4.95
C ALA A 961 12.74 -14.78 -6.11
N ASN A 962 12.84 -15.44 -7.26
CA ASN A 962 12.05 -15.11 -8.45
C ASN A 962 10.56 -15.43 -8.24
N PRO A 963 9.66 -15.01 -9.16
CA PRO A 963 8.22 -15.21 -8.99
C PRO A 963 7.81 -16.66 -8.69
N GLN A 964 8.49 -17.65 -9.30
CA GLN A 964 8.23 -19.06 -9.02
C GLN A 964 8.62 -19.44 -7.58
N THR A 965 9.74 -18.89 -7.08
CA THR A 965 10.23 -19.11 -5.72
C THR A 965 9.29 -18.47 -4.70
N LEU A 966 8.86 -17.22 -4.93
CA LEU A 966 7.96 -16.49 -4.05
C LEU A 966 6.57 -17.13 -3.98
N GLU A 967 6.01 -17.53 -5.12
CA GLU A 967 4.73 -18.22 -5.15
C GLU A 967 4.81 -19.55 -4.42
N ARG A 968 5.87 -20.32 -4.67
CA ARG A 968 6.09 -21.58 -3.97
C ARG A 968 6.25 -21.40 -2.47
N LEU A 969 6.89 -20.31 -2.05
CA LEU A 969 7.08 -19.99 -0.65
C LEU A 969 5.74 -19.61 0.02
N ARG A 970 4.91 -18.80 -0.66
CA ARG A 970 3.57 -18.42 -0.22
C ARG A 970 2.70 -19.67 -0.01
N GLU A 971 2.60 -20.56 -1.01
CA GLU A 971 1.86 -21.83 -0.93
C GLU A 971 2.23 -22.68 0.30
N LEU A 972 3.50 -22.67 0.70
CA LEU A 972 4.01 -23.49 1.80
C LEU A 972 3.86 -22.82 3.17
N SER A 973 3.83 -21.48 3.21
CA SER A 973 3.79 -20.66 4.41
C SER A 973 2.40 -20.48 5.02
N GLU A 974 1.34 -20.83 4.29
CA GLU A 974 -0.03 -20.87 4.80
C GLU A 974 -0.20 -21.95 5.88
N VAL A 975 0.02 -21.56 7.14
CA VAL A 975 -0.22 -22.41 8.30
C VAL A 975 -1.72 -22.58 8.49
N LEU A 976 -2.23 -23.80 8.32
CA LEU A 976 -3.63 -24.12 8.58
C LEU A 976 -3.89 -24.31 10.07
N LEU A 977 -3.01 -25.01 10.79
CA LEU A 977 -3.17 -25.31 12.21
C LEU A 977 -1.84 -25.36 12.99
N GLN A 978 -1.86 -24.90 14.24
CA GLN A 978 -0.73 -24.91 15.18
C GLN A 978 -1.17 -25.05 16.64
N ASP A 979 -0.19 -25.19 17.56
CA ASP A 979 -0.49 -25.30 19.01
C ASP A 979 -1.22 -24.05 19.51
N GLY A 980 -2.39 -24.25 20.12
CA GLY A 980 -3.27 -23.18 20.58
C GLY A 980 -4.64 -23.15 19.89
N ASP A 981 -4.72 -23.63 18.65
CA ASP A 981 -5.97 -23.58 17.87
C ASP A 981 -7.08 -24.45 18.49
N ASP A 982 -8.33 -24.00 18.41
CA ASP A 982 -9.50 -24.70 18.93
C ASP A 982 -10.67 -24.63 17.94
N ILE A 983 -10.52 -25.34 16.81
CA ILE A 983 -11.45 -25.31 15.66
C ILE A 983 -11.80 -26.72 15.15
N GLU A 984 -12.86 -26.83 14.35
CA GLU A 984 -13.43 -28.11 13.90
C GLU A 984 -12.48 -28.90 12.99
N GLU A 985 -11.70 -28.18 12.20
CA GLU A 985 -10.71 -28.67 11.25
C GLU A 985 -9.64 -29.52 11.96
N VAL A 986 -9.26 -29.16 13.19
CA VAL A 986 -8.33 -29.94 14.01
C VAL A 986 -8.90 -31.32 14.34
N ARG A 987 -10.21 -31.41 14.62
CA ARG A 987 -10.86 -32.69 14.90
C ARG A 987 -10.78 -33.59 13.66
N GLN A 988 -11.13 -33.04 12.50
CA GLN A 988 -11.07 -33.77 11.23
C GLN A 988 -9.65 -34.24 10.94
N ILE A 989 -8.65 -33.36 11.06
CA ILE A 989 -7.25 -33.72 10.81
C ILE A 989 -6.74 -34.79 11.78
N LYS A 990 -7.14 -34.78 13.06
CA LYS A 990 -6.80 -35.88 13.99
C LYS A 990 -7.40 -37.22 13.57
N MET A 991 -8.63 -37.21 13.08
CA MET A 991 -9.29 -38.42 12.56
C MET A 991 -8.53 -38.93 11.33
N THR A 992 -8.23 -38.06 10.37
CA THR A 992 -7.50 -38.42 9.14
C THR A 992 -6.06 -38.85 9.41
N LEU A 993 -5.37 -38.21 10.36
CA LEU A 993 -4.03 -38.64 10.81
C LEU A 993 -4.08 -40.05 11.38
N THR A 994 -5.07 -40.36 12.21
CA THR A 994 -5.25 -41.71 12.77
C THR A 994 -5.52 -42.72 11.66
N GLU A 995 -6.36 -42.38 10.68
CA GLU A 995 -6.64 -43.22 9.52
C GLU A 995 -5.39 -43.45 8.65
N ALA A 996 -4.57 -42.41 8.49
CA ALA A 996 -3.28 -42.49 7.82
C ALA A 996 -2.20 -43.18 8.66
N GLY A 997 -2.52 -43.69 9.86
CA GLY A 997 -1.60 -44.45 10.71
C GLY A 997 -0.68 -43.61 11.61
N TYR A 998 -0.98 -42.32 11.79
CA TYR A 998 -0.28 -41.41 12.70
C TYR A 998 -1.11 -41.10 13.94
N GLY A 999 -0.52 -41.33 15.12
CA GLY A 999 -1.22 -41.15 16.39
C GLY A 999 -2.26 -42.24 16.64
N ASN A 1000 -2.95 -42.12 17.77
CA ASN A 1000 -4.04 -43.01 18.18
C ASN A 1000 -5.09 -42.18 18.91
N PHE A 1001 -5.66 -41.21 18.19
CA PHE A 1001 -6.70 -40.35 18.73
C PHE A 1001 -8.00 -41.17 18.94
N PRO A 1002 -8.84 -40.80 19.92
CA PRO A 1002 -10.13 -41.46 20.09
C PRO A 1002 -11.06 -41.19 18.90
N ASP A 1003 -12.08 -42.04 18.70
CA ASP A 1003 -13.08 -41.93 17.62
C ASP A 1003 -13.79 -40.56 17.56
N ASP A 1004 -13.78 -39.78 18.65
CA ASP A 1004 -14.29 -38.41 18.73
C ASP A 1004 -13.27 -37.52 19.47
N PRO A 1005 -12.25 -36.98 18.75
CA PRO A 1005 -11.20 -36.19 19.36
C PRO A 1005 -11.61 -34.73 19.60
N SER A 1006 -10.87 -34.02 20.46
CA SER A 1006 -11.09 -32.59 20.71
C SER A 1006 -10.73 -31.73 19.48
N THR A 1007 -11.36 -30.56 19.39
CA THR A 1007 -11.03 -29.45 18.46
C THR A 1007 -9.71 -28.75 18.80
N ARG A 1008 -9.16 -28.96 20.01
CA ARG A 1008 -7.90 -28.31 20.40
C ARG A 1008 -6.66 -28.92 19.77
N TYR A 1009 -5.84 -28.12 19.10
CA TYR A 1009 -4.51 -28.49 18.66
C TYR A 1009 -3.53 -28.23 19.81
N GLY A 1010 -3.10 -29.31 20.48
CA GLY A 1010 -2.25 -29.25 21.66
C GLY A 1010 -0.89 -29.93 21.44
N PRO A 1011 -0.04 -30.03 22.47
CA PRO A 1011 1.30 -30.64 22.35
C PRO A 1011 1.29 -32.10 21.88
N VAL A 1012 0.20 -32.84 22.15
CA VAL A 1012 0.01 -34.21 21.64
C VAL A 1012 -0.25 -34.20 20.13
N THR A 1013 -1.11 -33.30 19.65
CA THR A 1013 -1.38 -33.13 18.21
C THR A 1013 -0.11 -32.69 17.49
N SER A 1014 0.57 -31.69 18.03
CA SER A 1014 1.84 -31.19 17.51
C SER A 1014 2.88 -32.31 17.39
N GLY A 1015 3.06 -33.15 18.43
CA GLY A 1015 3.98 -34.28 18.37
C GLY A 1015 3.61 -35.37 17.35
N VAL A 1016 2.30 -35.62 17.13
CA VAL A 1016 1.84 -36.53 16.07
C VAL A 1016 2.12 -35.93 14.69
N VAL A 1017 1.88 -34.63 14.51
CA VAL A 1017 2.18 -33.93 13.26
C VAL A 1017 3.68 -33.89 12.99
N SER A 1018 4.53 -33.69 14.01
CA SER A 1018 5.98 -33.82 13.85
C SER A 1018 6.41 -35.21 13.38
N SER A 1019 5.75 -36.26 13.86
CA SER A 1019 6.03 -37.64 13.41
C SER A 1019 5.58 -37.86 11.96
N TYR A 1020 4.44 -37.29 11.58
CA TYR A 1020 3.95 -37.29 10.20
C TYR A 1020 4.90 -36.53 9.26
N GLN A 1021 5.37 -35.36 9.70
CA GLN A 1021 6.34 -34.54 8.97
C GLN A 1021 7.64 -35.30 8.72
N GLU A 1022 8.20 -35.93 9.76
CA GLU A 1022 9.44 -36.70 9.64
C GLU A 1022 9.31 -37.85 8.62
N ASP A 1023 8.19 -38.58 8.65
CA ASP A 1023 7.94 -39.73 7.76
C ASP A 1023 7.69 -39.32 6.30
N GLN A 1024 7.04 -38.17 6.07
CA GLN A 1024 6.78 -37.66 4.72
C GLN A 1024 7.89 -36.75 4.18
N GLY A 1025 8.95 -36.51 4.95
CA GLY A 1025 10.07 -35.64 4.56
C GLY A 1025 9.73 -34.14 4.57
N PHE A 1026 8.76 -33.73 5.38
CA PHE A 1026 8.46 -32.31 5.63
C PHE A 1026 9.35 -31.75 6.75
N ALA A 1027 9.44 -30.42 6.86
CA ALA A 1027 10.09 -29.75 7.98
C ALA A 1027 9.42 -30.13 9.31
N VAL A 1028 10.20 -30.59 10.28
CA VAL A 1028 9.69 -31.09 11.57
C VAL A 1028 9.54 -29.94 12.56
N ASN A 1029 8.36 -29.30 12.56
CA ASN A 1029 8.04 -28.15 13.42
C ASN A 1029 6.71 -28.30 14.18
N GLY A 1030 5.93 -29.35 13.91
CA GLY A 1030 4.67 -29.63 14.59
C GLY A 1030 3.50 -28.73 14.20
N LYS A 1031 3.65 -27.87 13.19
CA LYS A 1031 2.60 -27.07 12.55
C LYS A 1031 2.02 -27.83 11.33
N PHE A 1032 0.78 -27.59 10.97
CA PHE A 1032 0.10 -28.29 9.87
C PHE A 1032 -0.31 -27.29 8.78
N ASN A 1033 0.05 -27.54 7.52
CA ASN A 1033 -0.26 -26.68 6.37
C ASN A 1033 -1.00 -27.44 5.25
N GLN A 1034 -1.35 -26.75 4.16
CA GLN A 1034 -2.17 -27.34 3.09
C GLN A 1034 -1.48 -28.50 2.36
N LYS A 1035 -0.18 -28.41 2.05
CA LYS A 1035 0.59 -29.53 1.43
C LYS A 1035 0.56 -30.79 2.31
N MET A 1036 0.63 -30.60 3.64
CA MET A 1036 0.46 -31.69 4.60
C MET A 1036 -0.95 -32.28 4.55
N ALA A 1037 -2.00 -31.47 4.40
CA ALA A 1037 -3.39 -31.91 4.24
C ALA A 1037 -3.60 -32.69 2.94
N ASP A 1038 -3.05 -32.20 1.82
CA ASP A 1038 -3.15 -32.84 0.51
C ASP A 1038 -2.46 -34.21 0.51
N ARG A 1039 -1.24 -34.26 1.03
CA ARG A 1039 -0.50 -35.52 1.16
C ARG A 1039 -1.21 -36.52 2.09
N LEU A 1040 -1.83 -36.02 3.15
CA LEU A 1040 -2.60 -36.85 4.07
C LEU A 1040 -3.84 -37.43 3.38
N THR A 1041 -4.48 -36.63 2.52
CA THR A 1041 -5.60 -37.05 1.67
C THR A 1041 -5.15 -38.13 0.68
N GLU A 1042 -4.00 -37.96 0.02
CA GLU A 1042 -3.43 -38.99 -0.87
C GLU A 1042 -3.21 -40.32 -0.14
N LEU A 1043 -2.61 -40.30 1.06
CA LEU A 1043 -2.31 -41.51 1.82
C LEU A 1043 -3.55 -42.29 2.25
N THR A 1044 -4.65 -41.59 2.52
CA THR A 1044 -5.95 -42.17 2.91
C THR A 1044 -6.84 -42.52 1.72
N ALA A 1045 -6.47 -42.11 0.50
CA ALA A 1045 -7.24 -42.38 -0.70
C ALA A 1045 -7.39 -43.88 -0.94
N ILE A 1046 -8.63 -44.33 -1.12
CA ILE A 1046 -8.94 -45.73 -1.42
C ILE A 1046 -8.45 -46.07 -2.83
N LYS A 1047 -7.48 -46.97 -2.94
CA LYS A 1047 -6.94 -47.47 -4.22
C LYS A 1047 -7.76 -48.62 -4.78
N TYR A 1048 -8.20 -49.53 -3.92
CA TYR A 1048 -9.01 -50.69 -4.30
C TYR A 1048 -10.11 -51.01 -3.27
N GLN A 1049 -11.33 -51.29 -3.72
CA GLN A 1049 -12.47 -51.65 -2.88
C GLN A 1049 -13.44 -52.61 -3.58
N ASP A 1050 -14.42 -53.16 -2.84
CA ASP A 1050 -15.44 -54.06 -3.41
C ASP A 1050 -16.20 -53.40 -4.57
N GLY A 1051 -16.23 -54.10 -5.71
CA GLY A 1051 -16.85 -53.64 -6.94
C GLY A 1051 -15.88 -53.21 -8.03
N ASP A 1052 -14.61 -52.91 -7.70
CA ASP A 1052 -13.61 -52.50 -8.69
C ASP A 1052 -13.27 -53.63 -9.68
N ASP A 1053 -12.97 -53.27 -10.93
CA ASP A 1053 -12.61 -54.22 -11.99
C ASP A 1053 -11.56 -53.59 -12.93
N GLN A 1054 -10.28 -53.75 -12.58
CA GLN A 1054 -9.14 -53.14 -13.27
C GLN A 1054 -7.93 -54.09 -13.28
N ASP A 1055 -7.03 -53.95 -14.26
CA ASP A 1055 -5.94 -54.89 -14.51
C ASP A 1055 -4.91 -54.89 -13.37
N GLU A 1056 -4.75 -53.76 -12.70
CA GLU A 1056 -3.82 -53.50 -11.59
C GLU A 1056 -4.19 -54.26 -10.30
N ILE A 1057 -5.42 -54.76 -10.18
CA ILE A 1057 -5.84 -55.62 -9.04
C ILE A 1057 -5.17 -57.00 -9.08
N VAL A 1058 -4.78 -57.45 -10.27
CA VAL A 1058 -4.12 -58.75 -10.45
C VAL A 1058 -2.78 -58.81 -9.71
N PRO A 1059 -1.82 -57.89 -9.91
CA PRO A 1059 -0.56 -57.90 -9.16
C PRO A 1059 -0.79 -57.69 -7.65
N MET A 1060 -1.75 -56.88 -7.24
CA MET A 1060 -2.12 -56.71 -5.82
C MET A 1060 -2.48 -58.04 -5.14
N LYS A 1061 -3.34 -58.86 -5.78
CA LYS A 1061 -3.71 -60.19 -5.25
C LYS A 1061 -2.54 -61.18 -5.23
N GLN A 1062 -1.64 -61.08 -6.21
CA GLN A 1062 -0.43 -61.88 -6.22
C GLN A 1062 0.48 -61.49 -5.05
N MET A 1063 0.64 -60.21 -4.75
CA MET A 1063 1.40 -59.72 -3.59
C MET A 1063 0.81 -60.19 -2.26
N LEU A 1064 -0.52 -60.12 -2.09
CA LEU A 1064 -1.20 -60.66 -0.91
C LEU A 1064 -0.92 -62.16 -0.73
N THR A 1065 -1.07 -62.95 -1.80
CA THR A 1065 -0.79 -64.40 -1.75
C THR A 1065 0.67 -64.67 -1.41
N LYS A 1066 1.60 -63.86 -1.95
CA LYS A 1066 3.03 -63.96 -1.71
C LYS A 1066 3.38 -63.69 -0.23
N LEU A 1067 2.68 -62.77 0.42
CA LEU A 1067 2.78 -62.51 1.86
C LEU A 1067 1.95 -63.46 2.73
N GLY A 1068 1.36 -64.51 2.15
CA GLY A 1068 0.62 -65.55 2.87
C GLY A 1068 -0.85 -65.22 3.13
N PHE A 1069 -1.40 -64.18 2.49
CA PHE A 1069 -2.80 -63.79 2.59
C PHE A 1069 -3.60 -64.32 1.40
N GLY A 1070 -4.64 -65.10 1.68
CA GLY A 1070 -5.44 -65.74 0.65
C GLY A 1070 -4.67 -66.82 -0.14
N ASN A 1071 -5.32 -67.34 -1.17
CA ASN A 1071 -4.74 -68.35 -2.06
C ASN A 1071 -5.27 -68.12 -3.49
N PHE A 1072 -4.97 -66.94 -4.03
CA PHE A 1072 -5.37 -66.59 -5.38
C PHE A 1072 -4.58 -67.43 -6.40
N PRO A 1073 -5.16 -67.81 -7.56
CA PRO A 1073 -4.43 -68.52 -8.59
C PRO A 1073 -3.34 -67.64 -9.20
N ASP A 1074 -2.34 -68.22 -9.88
CA ASP A 1074 -1.22 -67.48 -10.50
C ASP A 1074 -1.66 -66.35 -11.44
N ASN A 1075 -2.84 -66.47 -12.05
CA ASN A 1075 -3.47 -65.41 -12.85
C ASN A 1075 -4.89 -65.13 -12.32
N PRO A 1076 -5.04 -64.33 -11.24
CA PRO A 1076 -6.33 -64.02 -10.64
C PRO A 1076 -7.18 -63.10 -11.52
N SER A 1077 -8.46 -62.93 -11.15
CA SER A 1077 -9.33 -61.97 -11.83
C SER A 1077 -8.98 -60.52 -11.49
N THR A 1078 -9.26 -59.63 -12.43
CA THR A 1078 -9.22 -58.15 -12.30
C THR A 1078 -10.23 -57.60 -11.30
N ARG A 1079 -11.27 -58.37 -10.97
CA ARG A 1079 -12.33 -57.91 -10.05
C ARG A 1079 -11.98 -57.98 -8.58
N TYR A 1080 -12.12 -56.88 -7.85
CA TYR A 1080 -12.16 -56.85 -6.39
C TYR A 1080 -13.58 -57.21 -5.93
N GLY A 1081 -13.71 -58.33 -5.22
CA GLY A 1081 -15.00 -58.87 -4.76
C GLY A 1081 -14.97 -59.18 -3.26
N PRO A 1082 -16.06 -59.71 -2.67
CA PRO A 1082 -16.14 -59.97 -1.23
C PRO A 1082 -15.08 -60.93 -0.68
N VAL A 1083 -14.54 -61.81 -1.54
CA VAL A 1083 -13.41 -62.69 -1.18
C VAL A 1083 -12.10 -61.90 -1.11
N THR A 1084 -11.90 -60.93 -2.00
CA THR A 1084 -10.71 -60.06 -1.99
C THR A 1084 -10.76 -59.11 -0.80
N GLU A 1085 -11.93 -58.50 -0.57
CA GLU A 1085 -12.22 -57.68 0.61
C GLU A 1085 -11.84 -58.41 1.91
N GLY A 1086 -12.34 -59.63 2.12
CA GLY A 1086 -12.00 -60.41 3.32
C GLY A 1086 -10.50 -60.74 3.45
N VAL A 1087 -9.79 -60.99 2.35
CA VAL A 1087 -8.33 -61.23 2.39
C VAL A 1087 -7.57 -59.95 2.72
N VAL A 1088 -8.05 -58.80 2.24
CA VAL A 1088 -7.48 -57.49 2.59
C VAL A 1088 -7.76 -57.15 4.05
N THR A 1089 -8.94 -57.47 4.57
CA THR A 1089 -9.23 -57.36 6.01
C THR A 1089 -8.26 -58.22 6.84
N ASP A 1090 -7.98 -59.46 6.44
CA ASP A 1090 -7.01 -60.32 7.13
C ASP A 1090 -5.60 -59.71 7.10
N PHE A 1091 -5.19 -59.13 5.97
CA PHE A 1091 -3.92 -58.41 5.83
C PHE A 1091 -3.85 -57.18 6.74
N GLN A 1092 -4.90 -56.35 6.75
CA GLN A 1092 -5.01 -55.17 7.59
C GLN A 1092 -4.92 -55.55 9.07
N SER A 1093 -5.71 -56.52 9.50
CA SER A 1093 -5.70 -57.03 10.87
C SER A 1093 -4.32 -57.55 11.27
N TYR A 1094 -3.65 -58.30 10.39
CA TYR A 1094 -2.34 -58.85 10.69
C TYR A 1094 -1.29 -57.76 10.87
N TYR A 1095 -1.29 -56.68 10.08
CA TYR A 1095 -0.32 -55.59 10.20
C TYR A 1095 -0.75 -54.43 11.09
N GLY A 1096 -1.98 -54.46 11.63
CA GLY A 1096 -2.49 -53.44 12.55
C GLY A 1096 -3.05 -52.19 11.86
N PHE A 1097 -3.49 -52.32 10.59
CA PHE A 1097 -4.29 -51.29 9.92
C PHE A 1097 -5.76 -51.39 10.33
N THR A 1098 -6.53 -50.32 10.09
CA THR A 1098 -7.99 -50.34 10.20
C THR A 1098 -8.59 -51.41 9.27
N GLU A 1099 -9.41 -52.29 9.81
CA GLU A 1099 -10.02 -53.44 9.11
C GLU A 1099 -11.19 -53.02 8.21
N THR A 1100 -10.93 -52.17 7.21
CA THR A 1100 -11.96 -51.62 6.31
C THR A 1100 -12.35 -52.58 5.19
N GLY A 1101 -11.48 -53.55 4.85
CA GLY A 1101 -11.65 -54.40 3.67
C GLY A 1101 -11.37 -53.68 2.33
N SER A 1102 -11.11 -52.38 2.36
CA SER A 1102 -10.64 -51.56 1.23
C SER A 1102 -9.18 -51.21 1.43
N LEU A 1103 -8.45 -51.08 0.34
CA LEU A 1103 -7.00 -50.89 0.36
C LEU A 1103 -6.69 -49.46 -0.08
N ASN A 1104 -6.29 -48.60 0.87
CA ASN A 1104 -5.85 -47.23 0.59
C ASN A 1104 -4.38 -47.19 0.12
N GLU A 1105 -3.92 -46.03 -0.38
CA GLU A 1105 -2.57 -45.88 -0.92
C GLU A 1105 -1.48 -46.30 0.09
N ARG A 1106 -1.57 -45.88 1.36
CA ARG A 1106 -0.62 -46.30 2.39
C ARG A 1106 -0.58 -47.83 2.57
N ALA A 1107 -1.75 -48.47 2.67
CA ALA A 1107 -1.83 -49.92 2.82
C ALA A 1107 -1.30 -50.64 1.57
N PHE A 1108 -1.44 -50.04 0.39
CA PHE A 1108 -0.91 -50.58 -0.86
C PHE A 1108 0.61 -50.49 -0.94
N ASP A 1109 1.16 -49.33 -0.62
CA ASP A 1109 2.61 -49.13 -0.59
C ASP A 1109 3.27 -50.05 0.44
N PHE A 1110 2.62 -50.24 1.59
CA PHE A 1110 3.08 -51.19 2.60
C PHE A 1110 3.03 -52.63 2.07
N LEU A 1111 1.93 -53.03 1.42
CA LEU A 1111 1.80 -54.34 0.78
C LEU A 1111 2.93 -54.56 -0.25
N GLN A 1112 3.16 -53.57 -1.13
CA GLN A 1112 4.16 -53.64 -2.18
C GLN A 1112 5.57 -53.74 -1.58
N THR A 1113 5.93 -52.84 -0.66
CA THR A 1113 7.25 -52.81 0.00
C THR A 1113 7.57 -54.14 0.65
N ASN A 1114 6.60 -54.74 1.35
CA ASN A 1114 6.80 -56.03 2.01
C ASN A 1114 6.86 -57.20 1.03
N ALA A 1115 6.06 -57.18 -0.04
CA ALA A 1115 6.09 -58.22 -1.06
C ALA A 1115 7.38 -58.15 -1.92
N GLU A 1116 7.98 -56.97 -2.06
CA GLU A 1116 9.13 -56.69 -2.93
C GLU A 1116 10.45 -56.50 -2.17
N THR A 1117 10.46 -56.67 -0.84
CA THR A 1117 11.66 -56.56 0.02
C THR A 1117 12.89 -57.27 -0.56
N PRO A 1118 14.11 -56.71 -0.46
CA PRO A 1118 15.32 -57.38 -0.91
C PRO A 1118 15.66 -58.64 -0.10
N LEU A 1119 15.05 -58.84 1.08
CA LEU A 1119 15.28 -59.99 1.97
C LEU A 1119 14.38 -61.20 1.63
N GLN A 1120 14.46 -61.66 0.39
CA GLN A 1120 13.73 -62.84 -0.12
C GLN A 1120 14.54 -63.61 -1.17
N ASP A 1121 14.12 -64.84 -1.49
CA ASP A 1121 14.84 -65.73 -2.42
C ASP A 1121 15.08 -65.08 -3.79
N GLY A 1122 16.29 -65.27 -4.32
CA GLY A 1122 16.74 -64.71 -5.61
C GLY A 1122 17.45 -63.36 -5.51
N ASN A 1123 17.35 -62.65 -4.39
CA ASN A 1123 17.98 -61.34 -4.21
C ASN A 1123 19.39 -61.42 -3.60
N THR A 1124 20.17 -60.35 -3.77
CA THR A 1124 21.53 -60.22 -3.23
C THR A 1124 21.74 -58.83 -2.63
N SER A 1125 22.07 -58.74 -1.35
CA SER A 1125 22.29 -57.47 -0.63
C SER A 1125 23.18 -57.67 0.60
N ALA A 1126 23.83 -56.60 1.08
CA ALA A 1126 24.65 -56.67 2.29
C ALA A 1126 23.81 -57.03 3.53
N GLU A 1127 22.57 -56.55 3.62
CA GLU A 1127 21.63 -56.86 4.71
C GLU A 1127 21.33 -58.35 4.84
N ILE A 1128 21.31 -59.10 3.73
CA ILE A 1128 21.11 -60.56 3.76
C ILE A 1128 22.23 -61.26 4.55
N GLN A 1129 23.46 -60.74 4.47
CA GLN A 1129 24.57 -61.28 5.24
C GLN A 1129 24.35 -61.08 6.74
N GLU A 1130 23.93 -59.88 7.14
CA GLU A 1130 23.62 -59.56 8.53
C GLU A 1130 22.44 -60.38 9.07
N MET A 1131 21.34 -60.44 8.31
CA MET A 1131 20.16 -61.22 8.64
C MET A 1131 20.49 -62.69 8.91
N LYS A 1132 21.36 -63.32 8.11
CA LYS A 1132 21.80 -64.72 8.33
C LYS A 1132 22.57 -64.90 9.63
N LEU A 1133 23.41 -63.95 10.00
CA LEU A 1133 24.12 -63.97 11.27
C LEU A 1133 23.12 -63.87 12.42
N ARG A 1134 22.18 -62.92 12.36
CA ARG A 1134 21.12 -62.75 13.37
C ARG A 1134 20.23 -63.99 13.51
N LEU A 1135 19.83 -64.62 12.41
CA LEU A 1135 19.08 -65.88 12.45
C LEU A 1135 19.87 -66.97 13.21
N THR A 1136 21.17 -67.09 12.93
CA THR A 1136 22.05 -68.06 13.62
C THR A 1136 22.15 -67.74 15.12
N GLU A 1137 22.27 -66.47 15.48
CA GLU A 1137 22.26 -66.02 16.89
C GLU A 1137 20.95 -66.33 17.61
N ARG A 1138 19.82 -66.22 16.91
CA ARG A 1138 18.48 -66.61 17.41
C ARG A 1138 18.24 -68.12 17.39
N GLY A 1139 19.23 -68.92 16.97
CA GLY A 1139 19.17 -70.39 16.99
C GLY A 1139 18.61 -71.02 15.72
N PHE A 1140 18.43 -70.25 14.65
CA PHE A 1140 17.90 -70.69 13.36
C PHE A 1140 19.00 -70.75 12.30
N GLY A 1141 19.17 -71.92 11.68
CA GLY A 1141 20.26 -72.16 10.73
C GLY A 1141 21.63 -72.30 11.39
N ASN A 1142 22.65 -72.56 10.58
CA ASN A 1142 24.04 -72.66 11.01
C ASN A 1142 24.93 -72.05 9.92
N PHE A 1143 24.74 -70.76 9.68
CA PHE A 1143 25.51 -70.02 8.69
C PHE A 1143 26.94 -69.78 9.19
N PRO A 1144 27.96 -69.75 8.32
CA PRO A 1144 29.34 -69.47 8.73
C PRO A 1144 29.48 -68.01 9.18
N ASP A 1145 30.53 -67.69 9.95
CA ASP A 1145 30.81 -66.35 10.49
C ASP A 1145 30.90 -65.23 9.44
N SER A 1146 31.09 -65.59 8.17
CA SER A 1146 30.99 -64.67 7.02
C SER A 1146 30.12 -65.32 5.94
N PRO A 1147 28.80 -65.22 6.03
CA PRO A 1147 27.89 -65.86 5.09
C PRO A 1147 27.84 -65.08 3.76
N SER A 1148 27.32 -65.70 2.70
CA SER A 1148 27.10 -65.01 1.43
C SER A 1148 26.01 -63.95 1.56
N ASN A 1149 26.09 -62.91 0.72
CA ASN A 1149 25.08 -61.86 0.56
C ASN A 1149 23.87 -62.29 -0.33
N VAL A 1150 23.83 -63.54 -0.79
CA VAL A 1150 22.77 -64.07 -1.67
C VAL A 1150 21.69 -64.76 -0.84
N PHE A 1151 20.43 -64.39 -1.00
CA PHE A 1151 19.29 -65.09 -0.39
C PHE A 1151 18.88 -66.23 -1.33
N GLY A 1152 19.17 -67.46 -0.91
CA GLY A 1152 18.88 -68.68 -1.69
C GLY A 1152 17.85 -69.58 -0.99
N PRO A 1153 17.46 -70.72 -1.61
CA PRO A 1153 16.40 -71.60 -1.08
C PRO A 1153 16.69 -72.17 0.32
N VAL A 1154 17.98 -72.31 0.68
CA VAL A 1154 18.37 -72.72 2.03
C VAL A 1154 18.10 -71.61 3.05
N THR A 1155 18.35 -70.34 2.68
CA THR A 1155 18.08 -69.18 3.52
C THR A 1155 16.58 -68.99 3.68
N GLU A 1156 15.82 -69.12 2.60
CA GLU A 1156 14.35 -69.11 2.62
C GLU A 1156 13.80 -70.17 3.59
N GLY A 1157 14.32 -71.40 3.55
CA GLY A 1157 13.91 -72.46 4.47
C GLY A 1157 14.16 -72.12 5.94
N VAL A 1158 15.30 -71.49 6.26
CA VAL A 1158 15.61 -71.05 7.64
C VAL A 1158 14.72 -69.90 8.08
N VAL A 1159 14.38 -68.96 7.19
CA VAL A 1159 13.43 -67.89 7.49
C VAL A 1159 12.03 -68.47 7.76
N LYS A 1160 11.59 -69.47 6.98
CA LYS A 1160 10.33 -70.19 7.24
C LYS A 1160 10.33 -70.88 8.61
N ASP A 1161 11.43 -71.51 8.99
CA ASP A 1161 11.55 -72.13 10.33
C ASP A 1161 11.42 -71.08 11.45
N PHE A 1162 12.05 -69.91 11.28
CA PHE A 1162 11.94 -68.78 12.21
C PHE A 1162 10.52 -68.22 12.29
N GLN A 1163 9.89 -67.93 11.16
CA GLN A 1163 8.51 -67.43 11.09
C GLN A 1163 7.55 -68.40 11.77
N ASN A 1164 7.70 -69.70 11.53
CA ASN A 1164 6.86 -70.73 12.13
C ASN A 1164 7.02 -70.81 13.66
N ASP A 1165 8.23 -70.63 14.19
CA ASP A 1165 8.46 -70.58 15.64
C ASP A 1165 7.91 -69.29 16.28
N ALA A 1166 8.05 -68.16 15.58
CA ALA A 1166 7.53 -66.87 16.00
C ALA A 1166 6.01 -66.72 15.86
N GLY A 1167 5.32 -67.69 15.25
CA GLY A 1167 3.87 -67.63 15.00
C GLY A 1167 3.48 -66.61 13.93
N LEU A 1168 4.39 -66.29 13.01
CA LEU A 1168 4.16 -65.41 11.86
C LEU A 1168 3.67 -66.20 10.64
N ASN A 1169 3.22 -65.49 9.61
CA ASN A 1169 2.95 -66.10 8.30
C ASN A 1169 4.24 -66.72 7.72
N VAL A 1170 4.17 -68.01 7.36
CA VAL A 1170 5.34 -68.78 6.90
C VAL A 1170 5.53 -68.62 5.39
N THR A 1171 6.13 -67.51 4.99
CA THR A 1171 6.31 -67.12 3.58
C THR A 1171 7.73 -67.37 3.08
N GLY A 1172 8.73 -67.30 3.98
CA GLY A 1172 10.15 -67.28 3.64
C GLY A 1172 10.65 -65.90 3.17
N ILE A 1173 9.79 -64.90 3.22
CA ILE A 1173 10.08 -63.49 2.92
C ILE A 1173 10.22 -62.76 4.25
N VAL A 1174 11.29 -61.98 4.43
CA VAL A 1174 11.45 -61.17 5.63
C VAL A 1174 10.67 -59.87 5.45
N ASP A 1175 9.35 -59.95 5.67
CA ASP A 1175 8.44 -58.81 5.81
C ASP A 1175 8.71 -58.03 7.11
N GLU A 1176 8.02 -56.91 7.30
CA GLU A 1176 8.20 -55.96 8.41
C GLU A 1176 8.13 -56.66 9.77
N LYS A 1177 7.13 -57.52 10.01
CA LYS A 1177 7.01 -58.23 11.29
C LYS A 1177 8.13 -59.23 11.51
N THR A 1178 8.55 -59.92 10.45
CA THR A 1178 9.69 -60.85 10.51
C THR A 1178 10.99 -60.07 10.78
N TYR A 1179 11.17 -58.93 10.12
CA TYR A 1179 12.31 -58.04 10.30
C TYR A 1179 12.35 -57.48 11.72
N HIS A 1180 11.26 -56.88 12.20
CA HIS A 1180 11.18 -56.29 13.54
C HIS A 1180 11.50 -57.33 14.61
N LEU A 1181 10.92 -58.54 14.56
CA LEU A 1181 11.22 -59.60 15.53
C LEU A 1181 12.64 -60.16 15.43
N LEU A 1182 13.29 -60.07 14.27
CA LEU A 1182 14.66 -60.53 14.09
C LEU A 1182 15.68 -59.48 14.56
N TYR A 1183 15.39 -58.20 14.37
CA TYR A 1183 16.33 -57.10 14.61
C TYR A 1183 16.15 -56.42 15.96
N ASN A 1184 14.94 -56.44 16.52
CA ASN A 1184 14.61 -56.03 17.88
C ASN A 1184 14.45 -57.25 18.80
#